data_AF-A0A665TCP7-F1
#
_entry.id   AF-A0A665TCP7-F1
#
_cell.length_a   1.000
_cell.length_b   1.000
_cell.length_c   1.000
_cell.angle_alpha   90.00
_cell.angle_beta   90.00
_cell.angle_gamma   90.00
#
_symmetry.space_group_name_H-M   'P 1'
#
loop_
_entity.id
_entity.type
_entity.pdbx_description
1 polymer ?
#
loop_
_entity_poly.entity_id
_entity_poly.type
_entity_poly.pdbx_seq_one_letter_code
_entity_poly.pdbx_strand_id
1 'polypeptide(L)'
;MQFLGRLLDTVSSVSTLFTNPYRVRDVQLSDYGGGGKVLLKEEGRIVLYRNNQCQSWDCLLMCPETPTVVLRLFQVASEEDAMNWFPQYALKLRPFYETLPLKTETTQPIVDSIRNHPDWSSAHIAVETGLRECLKHNYINARDASGQTPLHVACERGDLMCVKELLEESQARTDIRDRNGETPMHFAAKQDSPQIIQILCSRLCAGVNELNNNKETPLHVACRLGRVEAVKALLDGGAKCNVIGGTGYPIHNAMKYSEKGCMEEILKADPGQLQAEDSLYGGTPLHWAKTSEMCRILLEHGCLVNYLSRTGETALHILTKRGRFEAAMVLLTHGANANLRGQDGNTALHLAMKMDHMELIKALIVFGADVKIHNDLGETPGLIAARTSKEFLLLRKLIVCSAVRKTTWLLLMDRLLCLDGGGIKGLVLIQMLIALEKEAGHPTRELFDWVAGTSTGGILALAIIHGKSMEYLRCLYFRMKEQVFKGSRPYESAPLEDFLKKEFGENTKMTDVEYPRVMVTSVLADRHPGELHIFRNYNPPSVRREPPYATTATFKPLTIPQEQFVWRAARSSGAAPTYFRPMGRFLDGGLLANNPTLDAMSEIHQYNKGRTDKIKKLGIVVSLGTGKPPQVVVNSVDVFRPSNPLELAKSFVGAKELGKMLVDCCTDSDGCAVDRAKAWCEMIDTIYHRLSPQLSQEVMLDEVSDAVLVDMLWETQMYLYEKREVLQSLANVLLNN
;
A
#
# COMPACT_ATOMS: atom_id res chain seq x y z
N MET A 1 52.81 22.86 -5.51
CA MET A 1 52.82 22.75 -6.98
C MET A 1 51.59 22.05 -7.59
N GLN A 2 50.47 21.89 -6.88
CA GLN A 2 49.22 21.34 -7.46
C GLN A 2 48.06 22.35 -7.56
N PHE A 3 48.23 23.57 -7.01
CA PHE A 3 47.22 24.64 -7.09
C PHE A 3 47.35 25.49 -8.38
N LEU A 4 48.57 25.62 -8.92
CA LEU A 4 48.85 26.33 -10.19
C LEU A 4 48.46 25.50 -11.42
N GLY A 5 48.47 24.15 -11.33
CA GLY A 5 48.01 23.27 -12.42
C GLY A 5 46.51 23.38 -12.69
N ARG A 6 45.68 23.52 -11.64
CA ARG A 6 44.22 23.68 -11.79
C ARG A 6 43.81 25.04 -12.36
N LEU A 7 44.62 26.08 -12.16
CA LEU A 7 44.41 27.41 -12.76
C LEU A 7 44.82 27.45 -14.24
N LEU A 8 45.87 26.72 -14.63
CA LEU A 8 46.27 26.61 -16.04
C LEU A 8 45.32 25.71 -16.86
N ASP A 9 44.74 24.68 -16.25
CA ASP A 9 43.70 23.86 -16.89
C ASP A 9 42.34 24.59 -17.00
N THR A 10 42.06 25.55 -16.11
CA THR A 10 40.90 26.45 -16.26
C THR A 10 41.13 27.56 -17.28
N VAL A 11 42.37 27.99 -17.52
CA VAL A 11 42.67 29.01 -18.55
C VAL A 11 42.75 28.40 -19.96
N SER A 12 43.17 27.14 -20.13
CA SER A 12 43.13 26.43 -21.41
C SER A 12 41.69 26.05 -21.85
N SER A 13 40.80 25.82 -20.88
CA SER A 13 39.36 25.67 -21.15
C SER A 13 38.66 27.02 -21.44
N VAL A 14 39.26 28.16 -21.06
CA VAL A 14 38.78 29.51 -21.41
C VAL A 14 39.27 29.99 -22.79
N SER A 15 40.40 29.50 -23.29
CA SER A 15 40.84 29.78 -24.68
C SER A 15 40.10 28.94 -25.73
N THR A 16 39.63 27.74 -25.37
CA THR A 16 38.76 26.91 -26.23
C THR A 16 37.30 27.40 -26.29
N LEU A 17 36.88 28.24 -25.35
CA LEU A 17 35.61 28.97 -25.40
C LEU A 17 35.53 29.99 -26.57
N PHE A 18 36.68 30.39 -27.14
CA PHE A 18 36.75 31.29 -28.30
C PHE A 18 36.80 30.59 -29.67
N THR A 19 36.88 29.26 -29.69
CA THR A 19 37.13 28.44 -30.90
C THR A 19 35.97 27.50 -31.24
N ASN A 20 34.72 27.95 -31.19
CA ASN A 20 33.65 27.23 -31.88
C ASN A 20 33.55 27.76 -33.32
N PRO A 21 33.98 27.00 -34.36
CA PRO A 21 33.93 27.44 -35.75
C PRO A 21 32.50 27.66 -36.26
N TYR A 22 31.48 27.22 -35.53
CA TYR A 22 30.06 27.33 -35.91
C TYR A 22 29.28 28.33 -35.04
N ARG A 23 29.98 29.22 -34.34
CA ARG A 23 29.33 30.28 -33.55
C ARG A 23 28.92 31.44 -34.45
N VAL A 24 27.64 31.79 -34.40
CA VAL A 24 27.07 32.92 -35.12
C VAL A 24 27.58 34.23 -34.54
N ARG A 25 28.09 35.13 -35.38
CA ARG A 25 28.62 36.44 -34.97
C ARG A 25 28.19 37.55 -35.92
N ASP A 26 27.97 38.73 -35.37
CA ASP A 26 27.83 39.96 -36.15
C ASP A 26 29.21 40.37 -36.69
N VAL A 27 29.31 40.58 -38.00
CA VAL A 27 30.53 41.04 -38.68
C VAL A 27 30.19 42.17 -39.63
N GLN A 28 31.11 43.12 -39.83
CA GLN A 28 30.89 44.21 -40.77
C GLN A 28 31.09 43.73 -42.21
N LEU A 29 30.18 44.10 -43.12
CA LEU A 29 30.28 43.72 -44.52
C LEU A 29 31.54 44.31 -45.21
N SER A 30 32.03 45.46 -44.72
CA SER A 30 33.29 46.08 -45.17
C SER A 30 34.51 45.15 -45.01
N ASP A 31 34.50 44.25 -44.02
CA ASP A 31 35.59 43.30 -43.77
C ASP A 31 35.72 42.23 -44.86
N TYR A 32 34.76 42.17 -45.78
CA TYR A 32 34.69 41.23 -46.90
C TYR A 32 34.83 41.92 -48.27
N GLY A 33 34.89 43.26 -48.30
CA GLY A 33 34.90 44.06 -49.54
C GLY A 33 36.27 44.37 -50.17
N GLY A 34 37.40 43.98 -49.56
CA GLY A 34 38.71 44.47 -50.06
C GLY A 34 40.00 43.82 -49.56
N GLY A 35 39.97 42.66 -48.90
CA GLY A 35 41.19 42.04 -48.35
C GLY A 35 41.18 40.52 -48.39
N GLY A 36 41.83 39.91 -49.40
CA GLY A 36 42.19 38.48 -49.43
C GLY A 36 41.05 37.44 -49.39
N LYS A 37 39.78 37.86 -49.35
CA LYS A 37 38.60 37.00 -49.28
C LYS A 37 37.86 36.98 -50.61
N VAL A 38 37.57 35.80 -51.15
CA VAL A 38 36.95 35.59 -52.45
C VAL A 38 35.57 34.92 -52.28
N LEU A 39 34.49 35.64 -52.57
CA LEU A 39 33.68 35.34 -53.76
C LEU A 39 33.42 33.89 -54.22
N LEU A 40 32.97 32.92 -53.41
CA LEU A 40 32.78 31.54 -53.94
C LEU A 40 31.38 31.24 -54.48
N LYS A 41 30.34 31.41 -53.66
CA LYS A 41 28.95 31.07 -54.01
C LYS A 41 27.97 32.01 -53.31
N GLU A 42 26.84 32.27 -53.94
CA GLU A 42 25.75 33.08 -53.41
C GLU A 42 24.42 32.40 -53.75
N GLU A 43 23.63 32.08 -52.72
CA GLU A 43 22.30 31.48 -52.85
C GLU A 43 21.30 32.24 -51.96
N GLY A 44 20.40 33.00 -52.58
CA GLY A 44 19.44 33.84 -51.87
C GLY A 44 20.16 34.92 -51.06
N ARG A 45 19.96 34.94 -49.73
CA ARG A 45 20.63 35.86 -48.80
C ARG A 45 21.89 35.28 -48.17
N ILE A 46 22.34 34.08 -48.56
CA ILE A 46 23.48 33.37 -47.95
C ILE A 46 24.66 33.34 -48.92
N VAL A 47 25.84 33.73 -48.43
CA VAL A 47 27.03 33.99 -49.23
C VAL A 47 28.24 33.25 -48.63
N LEU A 48 28.99 32.53 -49.45
CA LEU A 48 30.20 31.79 -49.05
C LEU A 48 31.47 32.50 -49.55
N TYR A 49 32.35 32.86 -48.62
CA TYR A 49 33.65 33.46 -48.90
C TYR A 49 34.79 32.50 -48.55
N ARG A 50 35.83 32.46 -49.39
CA ARG A 50 37.12 31.84 -49.08
C ARG A 50 38.13 32.88 -48.65
N ASN A 51 38.65 32.78 -47.43
CA ASN A 51 39.74 33.61 -46.94
C ASN A 51 41.09 33.00 -47.28
N ASN A 52 41.82 33.60 -48.23
CA ASN A 52 43.12 33.10 -48.67
C ASN A 52 44.25 33.35 -47.66
N GLN A 53 44.08 34.30 -46.73
CA GLN A 53 45.10 34.63 -45.73
C GLN A 53 45.10 33.65 -44.55
N CYS A 54 43.91 33.19 -44.14
CA CYS A 54 43.73 32.32 -42.98
C CYS A 54 43.28 30.89 -43.35
N GLN A 55 43.26 30.54 -44.64
CA GLN A 55 42.77 29.25 -45.16
C GLN A 55 41.45 28.79 -44.52
N SER A 56 40.46 29.69 -44.48
CA SER A 56 39.13 29.41 -43.89
C SER A 56 38.01 29.80 -44.84
N TRP A 57 36.87 29.15 -44.68
CA TRP A 57 35.64 29.39 -45.40
C TRP A 57 34.62 30.01 -44.45
N ASP A 58 34.16 31.21 -44.79
CA ASP A 58 33.19 31.98 -44.02
C ASP A 58 31.83 31.97 -44.74
N CYS A 59 30.78 31.54 -44.05
CA CYS A 59 29.41 31.62 -44.56
C CYS A 59 28.68 32.77 -43.88
N LEU A 60 28.14 33.70 -44.68
CA LEU A 60 27.47 34.91 -44.23
C LEU A 60 25.99 34.89 -44.61
N LEU A 61 25.15 35.45 -43.76
CA LEU A 61 23.75 35.73 -44.01
C LEU A 61 23.55 37.25 -44.07
N MET A 62 23.00 37.72 -45.19
CA MET A 62 22.69 39.11 -45.47
C MET A 62 21.31 39.48 -44.88
N CYS A 63 21.29 40.34 -43.87
CA CYS A 63 20.05 40.84 -43.27
C CYS A 63 19.65 42.20 -43.89
N PRO A 64 18.46 42.36 -44.49
CA PRO A 64 18.05 43.61 -45.12
C PRO A 64 17.89 44.78 -44.15
N GLU A 65 17.59 44.51 -42.87
CA GLU A 65 17.35 45.57 -41.88
C GLU A 65 18.64 46.29 -41.44
N THR A 66 19.80 45.65 -41.58
CA THR A 66 21.12 46.19 -41.21
C THR A 66 22.14 45.93 -42.33
N PRO A 67 22.15 46.70 -43.42
CA PRO A 67 22.99 46.41 -44.59
C PRO A 67 24.51 46.48 -44.31
N THR A 68 24.92 47.07 -43.19
CA THR A 68 26.32 47.19 -42.77
C THR A 68 26.81 46.03 -41.90
N VAL A 69 25.90 45.28 -41.25
CA VAL A 69 26.22 44.20 -40.31
C VAL A 69 25.57 42.91 -40.80
N VAL A 70 26.40 41.89 -41.03
CA VAL A 70 25.99 40.58 -41.54
C VAL A 70 26.28 39.49 -40.52
N LEU A 71 25.46 38.45 -40.52
CA LEU A 71 25.61 37.32 -39.61
C LEU A 71 26.55 36.28 -40.19
N ARG A 72 27.73 36.10 -39.61
CA ARG A 72 28.59 34.95 -39.94
C ARG A 72 28.03 33.70 -39.28
N LEU A 73 27.60 32.73 -40.08
CA LEU A 73 27.01 31.47 -39.62
C LEU A 73 28.08 30.44 -39.21
N PHE A 74 29.19 30.38 -39.95
CA PHE A 74 30.36 29.57 -39.61
C PHE A 74 31.65 30.12 -40.21
N GLN A 75 32.77 29.71 -39.63
CA GLN A 75 34.15 29.86 -40.09
C GLN A 75 34.87 28.52 -39.94
N VAL A 76 34.97 27.75 -41.03
CA VAL A 76 35.54 26.39 -41.01
C VAL A 76 36.83 26.34 -41.82
N ALA A 77 37.79 25.51 -41.40
CA ALA A 77 39.10 25.35 -42.06
C ALA A 77 39.12 24.24 -43.13
N SER A 78 38.04 23.47 -43.28
CA SER A 78 37.89 22.40 -44.27
C SER A 78 36.96 22.85 -45.41
N GLU A 79 37.43 22.68 -46.65
CA GLU A 79 36.63 22.97 -47.86
C GLU A 79 35.43 22.02 -47.98
N GLU A 80 35.62 20.76 -47.63
CA GLU A 80 34.59 19.72 -47.72
C GLU A 80 33.41 20.04 -46.79
N ASP A 81 33.69 20.43 -45.54
CA ASP A 81 32.66 20.83 -44.58
C ASP A 81 31.91 22.07 -45.05
N ALA A 82 32.63 23.08 -45.55
CA ALA A 82 32.02 24.32 -46.04
C ALA A 82 31.10 24.08 -47.23
N MET A 83 31.51 23.22 -48.18
CA MET A 83 30.72 22.86 -49.35
C MET A 83 29.55 21.93 -49.02
N ASN A 84 29.64 21.14 -47.94
CA ASN A 84 28.54 20.30 -47.46
C ASN A 84 27.46 21.11 -46.73
N TRP A 85 27.86 22.04 -45.84
CA TRP A 85 26.91 22.80 -45.02
C TRP A 85 26.27 23.99 -45.73
N PHE A 86 26.98 24.65 -46.66
CA PHE A 86 26.47 25.83 -47.37
C PHE A 86 25.12 25.60 -48.07
N PRO A 87 24.92 24.54 -48.89
CA PRO A 87 23.63 24.28 -49.54
C PRO A 87 22.51 23.97 -48.53
N GLN A 88 22.84 23.29 -47.42
CA GLN A 88 21.86 22.96 -46.38
C GLN A 88 21.37 24.22 -45.65
N TYR A 89 22.27 25.15 -45.36
CA TYR A 89 21.91 26.45 -44.77
C TYR A 89 21.14 27.32 -45.74
N ALA A 90 21.56 27.39 -47.01
CA ALA A 90 20.88 28.15 -48.06
C ALA A 90 19.41 27.70 -48.22
N LEU A 91 19.16 26.38 -48.26
CA LEU A 91 17.82 25.82 -48.39
C LEU A 91 16.98 26.00 -47.13
N LYS A 92 17.53 25.64 -45.96
CA LYS A 92 16.73 25.53 -44.73
C LYS A 92 16.50 26.85 -44.01
N LEU A 93 17.40 27.84 -44.13
CA LEU A 93 17.26 29.14 -43.48
C LEU A 93 16.32 30.11 -44.21
N ARG A 94 16.01 29.82 -45.49
CA ARG A 94 15.17 30.69 -46.33
C ARG A 94 13.82 31.08 -45.71
N PRO A 95 13.02 30.12 -45.20
CA PRO A 95 11.73 30.45 -44.61
C PRO A 95 11.82 31.32 -43.35
N PHE A 96 12.98 31.35 -42.68
CA PHE A 96 13.18 32.07 -41.42
C PHE A 96 13.52 33.55 -41.65
N TYR A 97 14.44 33.88 -42.57
CA TYR A 97 14.77 35.28 -42.86
C TYR A 97 13.75 36.01 -43.74
N GLU A 98 12.86 35.26 -44.41
CA GLU A 98 11.75 35.84 -45.18
C GLU A 98 10.59 36.26 -44.27
N THR A 99 10.47 35.65 -43.07
CA THR A 99 9.35 35.86 -42.14
C THR A 99 9.73 36.73 -40.95
N LEU A 100 10.95 36.60 -40.43
CA LEU A 100 11.40 37.32 -39.23
C LEU A 100 12.79 37.95 -39.45
N PRO A 101 13.06 39.13 -38.84
CA PRO A 101 14.40 39.69 -38.79
C PRO A 101 15.29 38.80 -37.91
N LEU A 102 16.25 38.10 -38.52
CA LEU A 102 17.15 37.19 -37.83
C LEU A 102 18.26 37.96 -37.09
N LYS A 103 18.38 37.72 -35.78
CA LYS A 103 19.47 38.22 -34.92
C LYS A 103 20.43 37.10 -34.54
N THR A 104 21.60 37.43 -34.02
CA THR A 104 22.59 36.43 -33.53
C THR A 104 21.97 35.42 -32.56
N GLU A 105 21.22 35.91 -31.58
CA GLU A 105 20.59 35.08 -30.53
C GLU A 105 19.55 34.08 -31.07
N THR A 106 18.77 34.47 -32.09
CA THR A 106 17.75 33.61 -32.70
C THR A 106 18.33 32.69 -33.77
N THR A 107 19.44 33.08 -34.41
CA THR A 107 20.04 32.34 -35.53
C THR A 107 20.93 31.21 -35.05
N GLN A 108 21.63 31.39 -33.92
CA GLN A 108 22.45 30.34 -33.31
C GLN A 108 21.69 29.02 -33.09
N PRO A 109 20.52 28.99 -32.41
CA PRO A 109 19.80 27.74 -32.19
C PRO A 109 19.26 27.11 -33.49
N ILE A 110 18.93 27.92 -34.50
CA ILE A 110 18.50 27.41 -35.82
C ILE A 110 19.65 26.70 -36.52
N VAL A 111 20.83 27.33 -36.56
CA VAL A 111 22.04 26.78 -37.18
C VAL A 111 22.51 25.52 -36.45
N ASP A 112 22.49 25.53 -35.12
CA ASP A 112 22.82 24.36 -34.31
C ASP A 112 21.84 23.21 -34.55
N SER A 113 20.54 23.50 -34.71
CA SER A 113 19.52 22.48 -35.04
C SER A 113 19.74 21.86 -36.42
N ILE A 114 20.12 22.66 -37.43
CA ILE A 114 20.43 22.14 -38.77
C ILE A 114 21.63 21.19 -38.73
N ARG A 115 22.65 21.50 -37.91
CA ARG A 115 23.85 20.68 -37.78
C ARG A 115 23.58 19.38 -37.02
N ASN A 116 22.83 19.46 -35.93
CA ASN A 116 22.51 18.30 -35.10
C ASN A 116 21.56 17.33 -35.82
N HIS A 117 20.68 17.86 -36.69
CA HIS A 117 19.70 17.08 -37.43
C HIS A 117 19.67 17.47 -38.93
N PRO A 118 20.61 16.95 -39.74
CA PRO A 118 20.72 17.28 -41.16
C PRO A 118 19.52 16.80 -41.98
N ASP A 119 18.70 15.87 -41.47
CA ASP A 119 17.49 15.37 -42.15
C ASP A 119 16.23 16.18 -41.83
N TRP A 120 16.29 17.13 -40.89
CA TRP A 120 15.14 17.93 -40.49
C TRP A 120 14.77 18.97 -41.55
N SER A 121 13.47 19.10 -41.83
CA SER A 121 12.94 20.19 -42.65
C SER A 121 12.90 21.51 -41.87
N SER A 122 12.74 22.62 -42.57
CA SER A 122 12.56 23.95 -41.95
C SER A 122 11.37 23.99 -40.97
N ALA A 123 10.33 23.18 -41.17
CA ALA A 123 9.22 23.08 -40.22
C ALA A 123 9.64 22.41 -38.88
N HIS A 124 10.46 21.35 -38.92
CA HIS A 124 10.97 20.71 -37.70
C HIS A 124 11.83 21.69 -36.90
N ILE A 125 12.70 22.43 -37.60
CA ILE A 125 13.57 23.43 -36.97
C ILE A 125 12.76 24.60 -36.41
N ALA A 126 11.68 25.02 -37.07
CA ALA A 126 10.80 26.06 -36.57
C ALA A 126 10.11 25.65 -35.26
N VAL A 127 9.68 24.39 -35.15
CA VAL A 127 9.14 23.83 -33.91
C VAL A 127 10.23 23.71 -32.83
N GLU A 128 11.42 23.21 -33.17
CA GLU A 128 12.56 23.09 -32.25
C GLU A 128 12.96 24.44 -31.63
N THR A 129 12.87 25.51 -32.42
CA THR A 129 13.30 26.85 -32.02
C THR A 129 12.15 27.70 -31.47
N GLY A 130 10.92 27.20 -31.47
CA GLY A 130 9.72 27.93 -31.04
C GLY A 130 9.31 29.08 -31.96
N LEU A 131 9.82 29.10 -33.20
CA LEU A 131 9.56 30.13 -34.21
C LEU A 131 8.26 29.85 -34.98
N ARG A 132 7.19 30.12 -34.27
CA ARG A 132 5.78 29.96 -34.64
C ARG A 132 5.38 30.56 -36.00
N GLU A 133 5.70 31.83 -36.23
CA GLU A 133 5.32 32.55 -37.47
C GLU A 133 5.91 31.91 -38.74
N CYS A 134 7.02 31.18 -38.61
CA CYS A 134 7.67 30.51 -39.73
C CYS A 134 6.91 29.26 -40.19
N LEU A 135 5.96 28.74 -39.41
CA LEU A 135 5.27 27.48 -39.72
C LEU A 135 4.32 27.60 -40.93
N LYS A 136 3.78 28.79 -41.20
CA LYS A 136 2.80 29.06 -42.28
C LYS A 136 3.35 28.82 -43.70
N HIS A 137 4.67 28.98 -43.89
CA HIS A 137 5.31 28.93 -45.21
C HIS A 137 6.07 27.62 -45.46
N ASN A 138 6.05 26.70 -44.50
CA ASN A 138 6.84 25.48 -44.53
C ASN A 138 6.01 24.24 -44.88
N TYR A 139 6.67 23.20 -45.41
CA TYR A 139 6.04 21.90 -45.61
C TYR A 139 5.86 21.18 -44.25
N ILE A 140 4.72 21.46 -43.60
CA ILE A 140 4.39 21.02 -42.23
C ILE A 140 4.17 19.51 -42.06
N ASN A 141 4.00 18.75 -43.15
CA ASN A 141 3.88 17.28 -43.11
C ASN A 141 5.17 16.58 -43.58
N ALA A 142 6.31 17.30 -43.57
CA ALA A 142 7.62 16.72 -43.82
C ALA A 142 7.90 15.57 -42.84
N ARG A 143 8.64 14.55 -43.30
CA ARG A 143 9.11 13.46 -42.46
C ARG A 143 10.63 13.54 -42.35
N ASP A 144 11.15 13.44 -41.15
CA ASP A 144 12.58 13.33 -40.91
C ASP A 144 13.10 11.89 -41.16
N ALA A 145 14.37 11.65 -40.85
CA ALA A 145 14.97 10.33 -40.93
C ALA A 145 14.34 9.31 -39.97
N SER A 146 13.62 9.70 -38.92
CA SER A 146 12.88 8.79 -38.04
C SER A 146 11.42 8.59 -38.47
N GLY A 147 10.96 9.32 -39.49
CA GLY A 147 9.58 9.35 -39.95
C GLY A 147 8.68 10.30 -39.16
N GLN A 148 9.22 11.04 -38.19
CA GLN A 148 8.52 12.04 -37.40
C GLN A 148 8.15 13.25 -38.24
N THR A 149 7.05 13.90 -37.87
CA THR A 149 6.61 15.17 -38.46
C THR A 149 6.88 16.31 -37.47
N PRO A 150 6.84 17.58 -37.91
CA PRO A 150 6.92 18.73 -37.01
C PRO A 150 5.91 18.68 -35.86
N LEU A 151 4.71 18.11 -36.11
CA LEU A 151 3.71 17.91 -35.06
C LEU A 151 4.14 16.86 -34.01
N HIS A 152 4.85 15.80 -34.41
CA HIS A 152 5.41 14.83 -33.45
C HIS A 152 6.42 15.52 -32.53
N VAL A 153 7.34 16.32 -33.09
CA VAL A 153 8.34 17.08 -32.33
C VAL A 153 7.68 18.12 -31.42
N ALA A 154 6.62 18.79 -31.88
CA ALA A 154 5.88 19.76 -31.07
C ALA A 154 5.21 19.09 -29.85
N CYS A 155 4.59 17.92 -30.07
CA CYS A 155 4.01 17.12 -29.00
C CYS A 155 5.07 16.55 -28.06
N GLU A 156 6.23 16.13 -28.57
CA GLU A 156 7.35 15.63 -27.77
C GLU A 156 7.92 16.71 -26.85
N ARG A 157 8.04 17.96 -27.33
CA ARG A 157 8.53 19.09 -26.52
C ARG A 157 7.51 19.59 -25.50
N GLY A 158 6.22 19.28 -25.70
CA GLY A 158 5.15 19.84 -24.89
C GLY A 158 4.85 21.31 -25.21
N ASP A 159 5.19 21.79 -26.42
CA ASP A 159 4.94 23.19 -26.80
C ASP A 159 3.48 23.38 -27.26
N LEU A 160 2.63 23.77 -26.32
CA LEU A 160 1.21 24.00 -26.53
C LEU A 160 0.92 24.99 -27.67
N MET A 161 1.73 26.05 -27.78
CA MET A 161 1.47 27.13 -28.73
C MET A 161 1.82 26.68 -30.16
N CYS A 162 2.95 25.99 -30.33
CA CYS A 162 3.29 25.39 -31.61
C CYS A 162 2.27 24.32 -32.03
N VAL A 163 1.78 23.49 -31.11
CA VAL A 163 0.73 22.50 -31.40
C VAL A 163 -0.56 23.17 -31.87
N LYS A 164 -1.01 24.24 -31.20
CA LYS A 164 -2.21 24.99 -31.62
C LYS A 164 -2.04 25.56 -33.02
N GLU A 165 -0.92 26.22 -33.29
CA GLU A 165 -0.70 26.85 -34.60
C GLU A 165 -0.56 25.85 -35.74
N LEU A 166 0.09 24.70 -35.50
CA LEU A 166 0.15 23.62 -36.47
C LEU A 166 -1.22 23.03 -36.80
N LEU A 167 -2.12 22.94 -35.82
CA LEU A 167 -3.44 22.33 -36.00
C LEU A 167 -4.51 23.32 -36.46
N GLU A 168 -4.50 24.55 -35.94
CA GLU A 168 -5.52 25.57 -36.20
C GLU A 168 -5.27 26.32 -37.50
N GLU A 169 -4.04 26.78 -37.72
CA GLU A 169 -3.66 27.64 -38.84
C GLU A 169 -3.09 26.84 -40.01
N SER A 170 -2.24 25.84 -39.73
CA SER A 170 -1.49 25.13 -40.78
C SER A 170 -2.14 23.82 -41.26
N GLN A 171 -3.20 23.35 -40.59
CA GLN A 171 -3.93 22.11 -40.92
C GLN A 171 -3.02 20.85 -40.98
N ALA A 172 -2.14 20.68 -39.98
CA ALA A 172 -1.27 19.52 -39.89
C ALA A 172 -2.04 18.19 -39.73
N ARG A 173 -1.53 17.15 -40.39
CA ARG A 173 -2.12 15.80 -40.34
C ARG A 173 -1.75 15.11 -39.03
N THR A 174 -2.76 14.61 -38.32
CA THR A 174 -2.62 13.89 -37.04
C THR A 174 -2.49 12.37 -37.20
N ASP A 175 -2.71 11.84 -38.40
CA ASP A 175 -2.76 10.40 -38.69
C ASP A 175 -1.41 9.81 -39.16
N ILE A 176 -0.40 10.66 -39.36
CA ILE A 176 0.92 10.25 -39.82
C ILE A 176 1.62 9.46 -38.72
N ARG A 177 2.20 8.31 -39.09
CA ARG A 177 3.01 7.46 -38.21
C ARG A 177 4.50 7.61 -38.50
N ASP A 178 5.30 7.58 -37.44
CA ASP A 178 6.75 7.47 -37.52
C ASP A 178 7.20 6.03 -37.87
N ARG A 179 8.51 5.75 -37.89
CA ARG A 179 9.06 4.40 -38.15
C ARG A 179 8.66 3.37 -37.08
N ASN A 180 8.36 3.80 -35.86
CA ASN A 180 7.89 2.96 -34.77
C ASN A 180 6.36 2.78 -34.78
N GLY A 181 5.66 3.34 -35.75
CA GLY A 181 4.21 3.30 -35.84
C GLY A 181 3.51 4.26 -34.86
N GLU A 182 4.27 5.14 -34.17
CA GLU A 182 3.73 6.10 -33.22
C GLU A 182 3.09 7.28 -33.95
N THR A 183 1.93 7.73 -33.44
CA THR A 183 1.22 8.93 -33.91
C THR A 183 1.57 10.12 -33.03
N PRO A 184 1.25 11.37 -33.41
CA PRO A 184 1.44 12.54 -32.54
C PRO A 184 0.75 12.39 -31.18
N MET A 185 -0.38 11.66 -31.15
CA MET A 185 -1.09 11.32 -29.91
C MET A 185 -0.25 10.45 -28.97
N HIS A 186 0.57 9.52 -29.48
CA HIS A 186 1.50 8.74 -28.67
C HIS A 186 2.58 9.62 -28.05
N PHE A 187 3.13 10.59 -28.79
CA PHE A 187 4.10 11.55 -28.27
C PHE A 187 3.48 12.48 -27.23
N ALA A 188 2.26 12.96 -27.47
CA ALA A 188 1.53 13.74 -26.47
C ALA A 188 1.28 12.94 -25.18
N ALA A 189 0.99 11.64 -25.29
CA ALA A 189 0.81 10.75 -24.14
C ALA A 189 2.11 10.44 -23.36
N LYS A 190 3.29 10.66 -23.96
CA LYS A 190 4.58 10.61 -23.23
C LYS A 190 4.73 11.79 -22.27
N GLN A 191 4.08 12.90 -22.59
CA GLN A 191 4.03 14.10 -21.76
C GLN A 191 2.89 14.03 -20.75
N ASP A 192 3.04 14.75 -19.64
CA ASP A 192 2.01 14.87 -18.61
C ASP A 192 1.13 16.13 -18.81
N SER A 193 1.08 16.66 -20.04
CA SER A 193 0.30 17.86 -20.37
C SER A 193 -1.08 17.48 -20.91
N PRO A 194 -2.16 17.64 -20.11
CA PRO A 194 -3.51 17.31 -20.56
C PRO A 194 -4.00 18.24 -21.67
N GLN A 195 -3.49 19.49 -21.75
CA GLN A 195 -3.96 20.49 -22.70
C GLN A 195 -3.65 20.11 -24.15
N ILE A 196 -2.46 19.54 -24.41
CA ILE A 196 -2.07 19.07 -25.75
C ILE A 196 -3.00 17.94 -26.20
N ILE A 197 -3.32 17.03 -25.29
CA ILE A 197 -4.21 15.89 -25.55
C ILE A 197 -5.63 16.37 -25.84
N GLN A 198 -6.14 17.33 -25.06
CA GLN A 198 -7.46 17.94 -25.28
C GLN A 198 -7.56 18.63 -26.64
N ILE A 199 -6.53 19.37 -27.05
CA ILE A 199 -6.49 20.04 -28.36
C ILE A 199 -6.51 19.00 -29.48
N LEU A 200 -5.68 17.95 -29.37
CA LEU A 200 -5.66 16.87 -30.36
C LEU A 200 -7.02 16.15 -30.46
N CYS A 201 -7.68 15.91 -29.32
CA CYS A 201 -9.01 15.29 -29.29
C CYS A 201 -10.11 16.20 -29.87
N SER A 202 -10.00 17.53 -29.71
CA SER A 202 -11.01 18.49 -30.19
C SER A 202 -11.12 18.60 -31.71
N ARG A 203 -10.03 18.34 -32.44
CA ARG A 203 -9.94 18.57 -33.90
C ARG A 203 -10.25 17.33 -34.74
N LEU A 204 -9.96 16.10 -34.28
CA LEU A 204 -10.46 14.80 -34.80
C LEU A 204 -9.75 13.63 -34.07
N CYS A 205 -10.48 12.63 -33.56
CA CYS A 205 -9.97 11.49 -32.75
C CYS A 205 -9.12 10.43 -33.49
N ALA A 206 -8.62 10.71 -34.70
CA ALA A 206 -7.90 9.76 -35.54
C ALA A 206 -6.48 9.49 -34.96
N GLY A 207 -6.39 8.63 -33.95
CA GLY A 207 -5.13 8.29 -33.30
C GLY A 207 -5.24 7.86 -31.83
N VAL A 208 -6.35 8.17 -31.15
CA VAL A 208 -6.53 7.91 -29.70
C VAL A 208 -6.49 6.43 -29.36
N ASN A 209 -6.94 5.57 -30.28
CA ASN A 209 -6.97 4.12 -30.13
C ASN A 209 -6.06 3.39 -31.12
N GLU A 210 -5.21 4.11 -31.85
CA GLU A 210 -4.30 3.51 -32.82
C GLU A 210 -3.16 2.79 -32.12
N LEU A 211 -2.73 1.67 -32.71
CA LEU A 211 -1.65 0.85 -32.18
C LEU A 211 -0.33 1.20 -32.88
N ASN A 212 0.73 1.42 -32.10
CA ASN A 212 2.10 1.47 -32.60
C ASN A 212 2.66 0.07 -32.92
N ASN A 213 3.91 -0.03 -33.37
CA ASN A 213 4.54 -1.31 -33.72
C ASN A 213 4.69 -2.27 -32.52
N ASN A 214 4.70 -1.74 -31.29
CA ASN A 214 4.71 -2.53 -30.05
C ASN A 214 3.29 -2.96 -29.62
N LYS A 215 2.27 -2.68 -30.43
CA LYS A 215 0.86 -2.87 -30.11
C LYS A 215 0.46 -2.10 -28.85
N GLU A 216 0.94 -0.89 -28.67
CA GLU A 216 0.51 0.01 -27.60
C GLU A 216 -0.39 1.10 -28.17
N THR A 217 -1.47 1.46 -27.47
CA THR A 217 -2.22 2.69 -27.74
C THR A 217 -1.58 3.87 -26.98
N PRO A 218 -1.93 5.13 -27.26
CA PRO A 218 -1.52 6.26 -26.44
C PRO A 218 -1.83 6.08 -24.95
N LEU A 219 -2.97 5.46 -24.62
CA LEU A 219 -3.34 5.12 -23.24
C LEU A 219 -2.38 4.10 -22.61
N HIS A 220 -1.93 3.08 -23.36
CA HIS A 220 -0.91 2.14 -22.89
C HIS A 220 0.43 2.83 -22.59
N VAL A 221 0.84 3.79 -23.44
CA VAL A 221 2.08 4.55 -23.26
C VAL A 221 2.00 5.43 -22.01
N ALA A 222 0.88 6.15 -21.81
CA ALA A 222 0.66 6.97 -20.62
C ALA A 222 0.69 6.12 -19.34
N CYS A 223 0.04 4.95 -19.33
CA CYS A 223 0.05 4.02 -18.20
C CYS A 223 1.42 3.39 -17.93
N ARG A 224 2.24 3.18 -18.97
CA ARG A 224 3.61 2.67 -18.82
C ARG A 224 4.57 3.70 -18.23
N LEU A 225 4.32 4.99 -18.50
CA LEU A 225 5.16 6.11 -18.06
C LEU A 225 4.64 6.80 -16.79
N GLY A 226 3.51 6.36 -16.23
CA GLY A 226 2.94 6.94 -15.02
C GLY A 226 2.32 8.33 -15.20
N ARG A 227 1.89 8.70 -16.41
CA ARG A 227 1.34 10.03 -16.73
C ARG A 227 -0.15 10.10 -16.40
N VAL A 228 -0.48 10.43 -15.14
CA VAL A 228 -1.86 10.38 -14.63
C VAL A 228 -2.77 11.40 -15.31
N GLU A 229 -2.31 12.65 -15.48
CA GLU A 229 -3.10 13.69 -16.13
C GLU A 229 -3.29 13.41 -17.62
N ALA A 230 -2.30 12.79 -18.26
CA ALA A 230 -2.43 12.32 -19.63
C ALA A 230 -3.45 11.18 -19.77
N VAL A 231 -3.45 10.21 -18.85
CA VAL A 231 -4.47 9.14 -18.81
C VAL A 231 -5.86 9.74 -18.70
N LYS A 232 -6.06 10.68 -17.77
CA LYS A 232 -7.35 11.36 -17.59
C LYS A 232 -7.80 12.09 -18.86
N ALA A 233 -6.93 12.91 -19.45
CA ALA A 233 -7.25 13.64 -20.67
C ALA A 233 -7.54 12.71 -21.87
N LEU A 234 -6.86 11.56 -21.97
CA LEU A 234 -7.11 10.54 -22.99
C LEU A 234 -8.49 9.90 -22.80
N LEU A 235 -8.85 9.56 -21.57
CA LEU A 235 -10.16 8.97 -21.24
C LEU A 235 -11.30 9.97 -21.52
N ASP A 236 -11.15 11.22 -21.10
CA ASP A 236 -12.09 12.32 -21.41
C ASP A 236 -12.20 12.56 -22.93
N GLY A 237 -11.11 12.33 -23.67
CA GLY A 237 -11.01 12.43 -25.12
C GLY A 237 -11.56 11.22 -25.90
N GLY A 238 -12.16 10.24 -25.22
CA GLY A 238 -12.77 9.06 -25.85
C GLY A 238 -11.82 7.87 -26.09
N ALA A 239 -10.72 7.79 -25.35
CA ALA A 239 -9.86 6.61 -25.35
C ALA A 239 -10.61 5.38 -24.81
N LYS A 240 -10.50 4.27 -25.54
CA LYS A 240 -11.14 3.02 -25.18
C LYS A 240 -10.23 2.18 -24.29
N CYS A 241 -10.71 1.83 -23.10
CA CYS A 241 -9.98 0.94 -22.18
C CYS A 241 -9.98 -0.52 -22.66
N ASN A 242 -10.88 -0.91 -23.56
CA ASN A 242 -11.03 -2.29 -24.04
C ASN A 242 -10.15 -2.64 -25.27
N VAL A 243 -9.17 -1.82 -25.62
CA VAL A 243 -8.22 -2.14 -26.68
C VAL A 243 -7.11 -3.00 -26.09
N ILE A 244 -6.96 -4.22 -26.63
CA ILE A 244 -5.92 -5.16 -26.19
C ILE A 244 -4.61 -4.80 -26.89
N GLY A 245 -3.61 -4.41 -26.11
CA GLY A 245 -2.24 -4.18 -26.58
C GLY A 245 -1.36 -5.42 -26.49
N GLY A 246 -0.04 -5.21 -26.66
CA GLY A 246 0.95 -6.31 -26.62
C GLY A 246 1.09 -7.01 -25.25
N THR A 247 0.66 -6.34 -24.18
CA THR A 247 0.76 -6.79 -22.78
C THR A 247 -0.60 -6.88 -22.08
N GLY A 248 -1.69 -6.96 -22.86
CA GLY A 248 -3.06 -6.92 -22.37
C GLY A 248 -3.69 -5.53 -22.47
N TYR A 249 -4.71 -5.26 -21.66
CA TYR A 249 -5.38 -3.95 -21.60
C TYR A 249 -4.51 -2.87 -20.92
N PRO A 250 -4.83 -1.56 -21.08
CA PRO A 250 -4.07 -0.46 -20.45
C PRO A 250 -3.93 -0.59 -18.94
N ILE A 251 -4.96 -1.12 -18.26
CA ILE A 251 -4.90 -1.40 -16.82
C ILE A 251 -3.78 -2.40 -16.49
N HIS A 252 -3.56 -3.44 -17.30
CA HIS A 252 -2.48 -4.40 -17.10
C HIS A 252 -1.10 -3.75 -17.22
N ASN A 253 -0.95 -2.77 -18.12
CA ASN A 253 0.27 -1.97 -18.18
C ASN A 253 0.45 -1.14 -16.90
N ALA A 254 -0.59 -0.43 -16.45
CA ALA A 254 -0.52 0.30 -15.18
C ALA A 254 -0.13 -0.64 -14.01
N MET A 255 -0.71 -1.85 -13.95
CA MET A 255 -0.35 -2.87 -12.96
C MET A 255 1.11 -3.33 -13.09
N LYS A 256 1.57 -3.60 -14.32
CA LYS A 256 2.92 -4.07 -14.60
C LYS A 256 3.99 -3.04 -14.22
N TYR A 257 3.72 -1.75 -14.38
CA TYR A 257 4.65 -0.66 -14.04
C TYR A 257 4.43 -0.08 -12.65
N SER A 258 3.47 -0.61 -11.87
CA SER A 258 3.14 -0.15 -10.52
C SER A 258 2.55 1.27 -10.45
N GLU A 259 1.88 1.72 -11.51
CA GLU A 259 1.36 3.08 -11.64
C GLU A 259 -0.05 3.20 -11.03
N LYS A 260 -0.10 3.44 -9.72
CA LYS A 260 -1.34 3.55 -8.93
C LYS A 260 -2.31 4.59 -9.51
N GLY A 261 -1.85 5.82 -9.74
CA GLY A 261 -2.72 6.91 -10.21
C GLY A 261 -3.38 6.60 -11.55
N CYS A 262 -2.62 6.01 -12.48
CA CYS A 262 -3.15 5.59 -13.77
C CYS A 262 -4.23 4.50 -13.63
N MET A 263 -4.00 3.52 -12.75
CA MET A 263 -4.98 2.47 -12.46
C MET A 263 -6.27 3.04 -11.86
N GLU A 264 -6.19 3.96 -10.89
CA GLU A 264 -7.37 4.58 -10.27
C GLU A 264 -8.20 5.36 -11.28
N GLU A 265 -7.57 6.16 -12.14
CA GLU A 265 -8.28 6.91 -13.18
C GLU A 265 -8.95 5.99 -14.22
N ILE A 266 -8.31 4.88 -14.59
CA ILE A 266 -8.93 3.87 -15.46
C ILE A 266 -10.16 3.24 -14.79
N LEU A 267 -10.08 2.87 -13.52
CA LEU A 267 -11.19 2.25 -12.80
C LEU A 267 -12.36 3.22 -12.58
N LYS A 268 -12.08 4.52 -12.43
CA LYS A 268 -13.13 5.56 -12.39
C LYS A 268 -13.87 5.68 -13.72
N ALA A 269 -13.15 5.60 -14.84
CA ALA A 269 -13.74 5.75 -16.18
C ALA A 269 -14.46 4.47 -16.66
N ASP A 270 -13.88 3.30 -16.43
CA ASP A 270 -14.45 2.00 -16.82
C ASP A 270 -14.24 0.95 -15.71
N PRO A 271 -15.22 0.80 -14.80
CA PRO A 271 -15.19 -0.25 -13.76
C PRO A 271 -15.11 -1.68 -14.31
N GLY A 272 -15.49 -1.89 -15.58
CA GLY A 272 -15.41 -3.20 -16.24
C GLY A 272 -13.97 -3.72 -16.38
N GLN A 273 -12.97 -2.82 -16.33
CA GLN A 273 -11.55 -3.19 -16.40
C GLN A 273 -11.08 -4.00 -15.19
N LEU A 274 -11.83 -4.01 -14.08
CA LEU A 274 -11.47 -4.73 -12.86
C LEU A 274 -11.35 -6.25 -13.05
N GLN A 275 -12.13 -6.82 -13.96
CA GLN A 275 -12.14 -8.25 -14.31
C GLN A 275 -11.64 -8.50 -15.74
N ALA A 276 -10.99 -7.51 -16.36
CA ALA A 276 -10.45 -7.68 -17.69
C ALA A 276 -9.35 -8.75 -17.69
N GLU A 277 -9.47 -9.75 -18.55
CA GLU A 277 -8.48 -10.82 -18.66
C GLU A 277 -7.33 -10.44 -19.59
N ASP A 278 -6.09 -10.62 -19.14
CA ASP A 278 -4.96 -10.55 -20.06
C ASP A 278 -5.07 -11.60 -21.19
N SER A 279 -4.64 -11.20 -22.38
CA SER A 279 -4.60 -12.02 -23.59
C SER A 279 -3.75 -13.28 -23.46
N LEU A 280 -2.62 -13.24 -22.75
CA LEU A 280 -1.67 -14.35 -22.71
C LEU A 280 -2.04 -15.40 -21.64
N TYR A 281 -2.23 -14.96 -20.40
CA TYR A 281 -2.46 -15.87 -19.27
C TYR A 281 -3.92 -15.92 -18.79
N GLY A 282 -4.78 -15.01 -19.25
CA GLY A 282 -6.14 -14.86 -18.72
C GLY A 282 -6.20 -14.37 -17.27
N GLY A 283 -5.15 -13.69 -16.81
CA GLY A 283 -5.11 -13.13 -15.46
C GLY A 283 -5.80 -11.76 -15.41
N THR A 284 -6.57 -11.52 -14.35
CA THR A 284 -7.15 -10.20 -14.02
C THR A 284 -6.07 -9.21 -13.58
N PRO A 285 -6.36 -7.89 -13.47
CA PRO A 285 -5.39 -6.90 -12.96
C PRO A 285 -4.76 -7.30 -11.62
N LEU A 286 -5.51 -7.98 -10.75
CA LEU A 286 -5.03 -8.45 -9.45
C LEU A 286 -3.86 -9.45 -9.57
N HIS A 287 -3.82 -10.27 -10.62
CA HIS A 287 -2.71 -11.21 -10.88
C HIS A 287 -1.40 -10.48 -11.19
N TRP A 288 -1.48 -9.26 -11.72
CA TRP A 288 -0.34 -8.45 -12.12
C TRP A 288 0.12 -7.49 -11.01
N ALA A 289 -0.63 -7.39 -9.91
CA ALA A 289 -0.33 -6.47 -8.81
C ALA A 289 1.04 -6.74 -8.17
N LYS A 290 1.82 -5.69 -7.99
CA LYS A 290 3.18 -5.76 -7.41
C LYS A 290 3.23 -5.33 -5.95
N THR A 291 2.43 -4.33 -5.58
CA THR A 291 2.44 -3.73 -4.25
C THR A 291 1.18 -4.07 -3.48
N SER A 292 1.27 -4.04 -2.15
CA SER A 292 0.14 -4.22 -1.24
C SER A 292 -0.95 -3.16 -1.48
N GLU A 293 -0.55 -1.93 -1.76
CA GLU A 293 -1.47 -0.82 -2.00
C GLU A 293 -2.31 -1.01 -3.27
N MET A 294 -1.71 -1.48 -4.37
CA MET A 294 -2.47 -1.80 -5.58
C MET A 294 -3.46 -2.94 -5.35
N CYS A 295 -3.06 -3.97 -4.59
CA CYS A 295 -3.97 -5.05 -4.22
C CYS A 295 -5.15 -4.49 -3.42
N ARG A 296 -4.88 -3.63 -2.43
CA ARG A 296 -5.90 -3.03 -1.57
C ARG A 296 -6.93 -2.25 -2.38
N ILE A 297 -6.48 -1.36 -3.27
CA ILE A 297 -7.38 -0.53 -4.08
C ILE A 297 -8.26 -1.41 -4.98
N LEU A 298 -7.69 -2.42 -5.64
CA LEU A 298 -8.48 -3.34 -6.48
C LEU A 298 -9.53 -4.10 -5.65
N LEU A 299 -9.19 -4.54 -4.44
CA LEU A 299 -10.09 -5.27 -3.55
C LEU A 299 -11.20 -4.36 -2.99
N GLU A 300 -10.87 -3.11 -2.66
CA GLU A 300 -11.84 -2.10 -2.22
C GLU A 300 -12.86 -1.77 -3.33
N HIS A 301 -12.45 -1.83 -4.60
CA HIS A 301 -13.35 -1.69 -5.76
C HIS A 301 -14.12 -2.98 -6.10
N GLY A 302 -13.98 -4.05 -5.29
CA GLY A 302 -14.76 -5.28 -5.42
C GLY A 302 -14.15 -6.35 -6.33
N CYS A 303 -12.82 -6.38 -6.49
CA CYS A 303 -12.18 -7.40 -7.32
C CYS A 303 -12.33 -8.81 -6.72
N LEU A 304 -12.62 -9.80 -7.57
CA LEU A 304 -12.66 -11.21 -7.19
C LEU A 304 -11.27 -11.73 -6.79
N VAL A 305 -11.08 -11.96 -5.48
CA VAL A 305 -9.80 -12.40 -4.91
C VAL A 305 -9.38 -13.79 -5.40
N ASN A 306 -10.36 -14.68 -5.55
CA ASN A 306 -10.16 -16.11 -5.82
C ASN A 306 -10.35 -16.46 -7.31
N TYR A 307 -10.24 -15.48 -8.22
CA TYR A 307 -10.31 -15.72 -9.66
C TYR A 307 -9.17 -16.62 -10.13
N LEU A 308 -9.46 -17.55 -11.04
CA LEU A 308 -8.48 -18.44 -11.65
C LEU A 308 -8.16 -17.95 -13.05
N SER A 309 -6.87 -17.77 -13.34
CA SER A 309 -6.37 -17.50 -14.68
C SER A 309 -6.61 -18.71 -15.61
N ARG A 310 -6.33 -18.57 -16.92
CA ARG A 310 -6.35 -19.70 -17.86
C ARG A 310 -5.25 -20.75 -17.56
N THR A 311 -4.21 -20.37 -16.82
CA THR A 311 -3.21 -21.31 -16.29
C THR A 311 -3.70 -22.04 -15.03
N GLY A 312 -4.90 -21.71 -14.54
CA GLY A 312 -5.49 -22.25 -13.33
C GLY A 312 -4.96 -21.59 -12.06
N GLU A 313 -4.23 -20.49 -12.14
CA GLU A 313 -3.59 -19.85 -10.98
C GLU A 313 -4.43 -18.71 -10.44
N THR A 314 -4.48 -18.54 -9.11
CA THR A 314 -5.01 -17.33 -8.49
C THR A 314 -3.95 -16.25 -8.33
N ALA A 315 -4.37 -15.01 -8.06
CA ALA A 315 -3.44 -13.93 -7.73
C ALA A 315 -2.50 -14.30 -6.55
N LEU A 316 -3.00 -15.03 -5.55
CA LEU A 316 -2.17 -15.54 -4.45
C LEU A 316 -1.04 -16.46 -4.93
N HIS A 317 -1.31 -17.37 -5.87
CA HIS A 317 -0.27 -18.24 -6.44
C HIS A 317 0.83 -17.41 -7.11
N ILE A 318 0.47 -16.39 -7.89
CA ILE A 318 1.43 -15.52 -8.59
C ILE A 318 2.27 -14.71 -7.59
N LEU A 319 1.63 -14.10 -6.58
CA LEU A 319 2.35 -13.34 -5.55
C LEU A 319 3.30 -14.23 -4.74
N THR A 320 2.89 -15.46 -4.42
CA THR A 320 3.74 -16.45 -3.74
C THR A 320 4.92 -16.88 -4.61
N LYS A 321 4.71 -17.19 -5.90
CA LYS A 321 5.80 -17.51 -6.85
C LYS A 321 6.83 -16.38 -6.96
N ARG A 322 6.38 -15.12 -6.82
CA ARG A 322 7.23 -13.93 -6.90
C ARG A 322 7.79 -13.46 -5.56
N GLY A 323 7.47 -14.13 -4.44
CA GLY A 323 7.95 -13.75 -3.10
C GLY A 323 7.43 -12.42 -2.57
N ARG A 324 6.26 -11.97 -3.02
CA ARG A 324 5.67 -10.67 -2.63
C ARG A 324 4.85 -10.81 -1.34
N PHE A 325 5.54 -10.90 -0.20
CA PHE A 325 4.93 -11.12 1.12
C PHE A 325 3.81 -10.12 1.45
N GLU A 326 4.11 -8.82 1.45
CA GLU A 326 3.14 -7.76 1.80
C GLU A 326 1.87 -7.80 0.93
N ALA A 327 2.04 -8.01 -0.38
CA ALA A 327 0.90 -8.10 -1.29
C ALA A 327 0.08 -9.38 -1.06
N ALA A 328 0.74 -10.50 -0.77
CA ALA A 328 0.06 -11.75 -0.42
C ALA A 328 -0.72 -11.64 0.89
N MET A 329 -0.18 -10.92 1.88
CA MET A 329 -0.88 -10.62 3.13
C MET A 329 -2.17 -9.83 2.90
N VAL A 330 -2.15 -8.84 2.01
CA VAL A 330 -3.37 -8.12 1.61
C VAL A 330 -4.41 -9.08 1.01
N LEU A 331 -4.01 -10.03 0.16
CA LEU A 331 -4.95 -11.02 -0.38
C LEU A 331 -5.52 -11.93 0.72
N LEU A 332 -4.69 -12.47 1.59
CA LEU A 332 -5.11 -13.36 2.69
C LEU A 332 -6.08 -12.65 3.65
N THR A 333 -5.79 -11.39 3.98
CA THR A 333 -6.64 -10.56 4.85
C THR A 333 -7.94 -10.14 4.17
N HIS A 334 -8.07 -10.26 2.85
CA HIS A 334 -9.32 -10.02 2.11
C HIS A 334 -10.01 -11.32 1.68
N GLY A 335 -9.65 -12.47 2.27
CA GLY A 335 -10.35 -13.74 2.08
C GLY A 335 -9.82 -14.58 0.91
N ALA A 336 -8.55 -14.41 0.52
CA ALA A 336 -7.92 -15.33 -0.42
C ALA A 336 -7.85 -16.75 0.15
N ASN A 337 -8.31 -17.73 -0.62
CA ASN A 337 -8.29 -19.13 -0.22
C ASN A 337 -6.93 -19.75 -0.55
N ALA A 338 -6.14 -20.03 0.48
CA ALA A 338 -4.81 -20.64 0.36
C ALA A 338 -4.84 -22.11 -0.14
N ASN A 339 -5.99 -22.77 -0.11
CA ASN A 339 -6.18 -24.18 -0.44
C ASN A 339 -6.63 -24.42 -1.89
N LEU A 340 -6.84 -23.37 -2.68
CA LEU A 340 -7.15 -23.51 -4.09
C LEU A 340 -5.98 -24.19 -4.82
N ARG A 341 -6.30 -25.15 -5.68
CA ARG A 341 -5.32 -25.88 -6.48
C ARG A 341 -5.07 -25.11 -7.76
N GLY A 342 -3.84 -24.65 -7.92
CA GLY A 342 -3.37 -23.92 -9.07
C GLY A 342 -2.92 -24.83 -10.22
N GLN A 343 -1.98 -24.32 -11.01
CA GLN A 343 -1.27 -25.09 -12.02
C GLN A 343 -0.58 -26.34 -11.42
N ASP A 344 -0.73 -27.48 -12.10
CA ASP A 344 -0.25 -28.81 -11.66
C ASP A 344 -0.82 -29.25 -10.30
N GLY A 345 -1.99 -28.73 -9.93
CA GLY A 345 -2.64 -29.03 -8.65
C GLY A 345 -1.94 -28.41 -7.44
N ASN A 346 -0.91 -27.58 -7.64
CA ASN A 346 -0.14 -26.96 -6.55
C ASN A 346 -0.96 -25.86 -5.88
N THR A 347 -1.10 -25.93 -4.57
CA THR A 347 -1.64 -24.81 -3.77
C THR A 347 -0.58 -23.71 -3.57
N ALA A 348 -0.99 -22.54 -3.07
CA ALA A 348 -0.06 -21.49 -2.68
C ALA A 348 1.02 -22.00 -1.70
N LEU A 349 0.68 -22.92 -0.80
CA LEU A 349 1.63 -23.50 0.14
C LEU A 349 2.70 -24.37 -0.56
N HIS A 350 2.33 -25.16 -1.57
CA HIS A 350 3.30 -25.92 -2.38
C HIS A 350 4.32 -24.99 -3.03
N LEU A 351 3.85 -23.87 -3.59
CA LEU A 351 4.69 -22.88 -4.24
C LEU A 351 5.61 -22.16 -3.24
N ALA A 352 5.11 -21.81 -2.06
CA ALA A 352 5.90 -21.18 -1.01
C ALA A 352 7.03 -22.10 -0.53
N MET A 353 6.75 -23.39 -0.32
CA MET A 353 7.73 -24.42 0.06
C MET A 353 8.78 -24.67 -1.03
N LYS A 354 8.36 -24.65 -2.31
CA LYS A 354 9.26 -24.83 -3.44
C LYS A 354 10.25 -23.66 -3.58
N MET A 355 9.82 -22.44 -3.26
CA MET A 355 10.64 -21.22 -3.33
C MET A 355 11.37 -20.89 -2.03
N ASP A 356 11.17 -21.66 -0.96
CA ASP A 356 11.77 -21.48 0.36
C ASP A 356 11.47 -20.11 1.02
N HIS A 357 10.27 -19.59 0.79
CA HIS A 357 9.83 -18.32 1.36
C HIS A 357 9.21 -18.51 2.77
N MET A 358 10.06 -18.57 3.81
CA MET A 358 9.64 -18.88 5.19
C MET A 358 8.50 -18.00 5.71
N GLU A 359 8.56 -16.69 5.50
CA GLU A 359 7.52 -15.75 5.95
C GLU A 359 6.15 -16.04 5.30
N LEU A 360 6.14 -16.34 4.01
CA LEU A 360 4.92 -16.75 3.30
C LEU A 360 4.41 -18.11 3.76
N ILE A 361 5.31 -19.04 4.08
CA ILE A 361 4.97 -20.37 4.59
C ILE A 361 4.25 -20.25 5.94
N LYS A 362 4.82 -19.49 6.89
CA LYS A 362 4.20 -19.21 8.19
C LYS A 362 2.84 -18.54 7.99
N ALA A 363 2.77 -17.50 7.17
CA ALA A 363 1.53 -16.79 6.88
C ALA A 363 0.46 -17.72 6.31
N LEU A 364 0.77 -18.50 5.28
CA LEU A 364 -0.20 -19.40 4.66
C LEU A 364 -0.74 -20.44 5.66
N ILE A 365 0.12 -21.03 6.50
CA ILE A 365 -0.31 -21.99 7.52
C ILE A 365 -1.19 -21.32 8.58
N VAL A 366 -0.77 -20.14 9.08
CA VAL A 366 -1.58 -19.35 10.03
C VAL A 366 -2.96 -19.07 9.45
N PHE A 367 -3.03 -18.69 8.17
CA PHE A 367 -4.28 -18.42 7.46
C PHE A 367 -5.05 -19.68 7.01
N GLY A 368 -4.66 -20.88 7.46
CA GLY A 368 -5.44 -22.10 7.29
C GLY A 368 -5.08 -22.93 6.05
N ALA A 369 -3.89 -22.75 5.47
CA ALA A 369 -3.40 -23.63 4.41
C ALA A 369 -3.24 -25.07 4.93
N ASP A 370 -3.82 -26.02 4.21
CA ASP A 370 -3.77 -27.44 4.55
C ASP A 370 -2.48 -28.07 4.01
N VAL A 371 -1.72 -28.65 4.94
CA VAL A 371 -0.46 -29.36 4.68
C VAL A 371 -0.68 -30.76 4.08
N LYS A 372 -1.93 -31.23 3.99
CA LYS A 372 -2.29 -32.57 3.50
C LYS A 372 -2.80 -32.61 2.06
N ILE A 373 -3.03 -31.46 1.42
CA ILE A 373 -3.47 -31.42 0.02
C ILE A 373 -2.33 -31.93 -0.86
N HIS A 374 -2.65 -32.78 -1.83
CA HIS A 374 -1.67 -33.31 -2.77
C HIS A 374 -1.77 -32.55 -4.10
N ASN A 375 -0.62 -32.29 -4.73
CA ASN A 375 -0.56 -31.80 -6.10
C ASN A 375 -0.82 -32.94 -7.12
N ASP A 376 -0.80 -32.64 -8.42
CA ASP A 376 -1.07 -33.65 -9.46
C ASP A 376 -0.01 -34.76 -9.54
N LEU A 377 1.17 -34.53 -8.94
CA LEU A 377 2.24 -35.52 -8.78
C LEU A 377 2.07 -36.38 -7.52
N GLY A 378 1.03 -36.16 -6.72
CA GLY A 378 0.81 -36.85 -5.46
C GLY A 378 1.74 -36.39 -4.32
N GLU A 379 2.38 -35.23 -4.46
CA GLU A 379 3.25 -34.66 -3.43
C GLU A 379 2.44 -33.76 -2.49
N THR A 380 2.70 -33.85 -1.19
CA THR A 380 2.21 -32.86 -0.21
C THR A 380 3.19 -31.69 -0.11
N PRO A 381 2.77 -30.49 0.38
CA PRO A 381 3.68 -29.37 0.61
C PRO A 381 4.86 -29.75 1.52
N GLY A 382 4.60 -30.59 2.52
CA GLY A 382 5.63 -31.10 3.43
C GLY A 382 6.66 -32.00 2.74
N LEU A 383 6.25 -32.79 1.73
CA LEU A 383 7.18 -33.60 0.94
C LEU A 383 8.08 -32.73 0.06
N ILE A 384 7.53 -31.66 -0.54
CA ILE A 384 8.32 -30.69 -1.31
C ILE A 384 9.36 -30.04 -0.40
N ALA A 385 8.95 -29.57 0.78
CA ALA A 385 9.82 -28.93 1.77
C ALA A 385 11.00 -29.83 2.19
N ALA A 386 10.74 -31.11 2.42
CA ALA A 386 11.77 -32.09 2.77
C ALA A 386 12.80 -32.33 1.66
N ARG A 387 12.45 -32.04 0.40
CA ARG A 387 13.36 -32.13 -0.76
C ARG A 387 14.15 -30.85 -0.99
N THR A 388 13.57 -29.68 -0.71
CA THR A 388 14.18 -28.38 -0.98
C THR A 388 15.08 -27.85 0.14
N SER A 389 14.81 -28.12 1.42
CA SER A 389 15.67 -27.61 2.51
C SER A 389 15.79 -28.52 3.74
N LYS A 390 16.91 -28.39 4.47
CA LYS A 390 17.20 -29.16 5.70
C LYS A 390 16.53 -28.59 6.96
N GLU A 391 15.98 -27.37 6.91
CA GLU A 391 15.36 -26.69 8.07
C GLU A 391 13.92 -27.16 8.37
N PHE A 392 13.28 -27.90 7.46
CA PHE A 392 11.87 -28.33 7.60
C PHE A 392 11.63 -29.57 8.47
N LEU A 393 12.49 -29.82 9.46
CA LEU A 393 12.26 -30.89 10.44
C LEU A 393 10.99 -30.67 11.28
N LEU A 394 10.52 -29.41 11.39
CA LEU A 394 9.34 -29.03 12.17
C LEU A 394 8.02 -29.45 11.51
N LEU A 395 7.92 -29.40 10.16
CA LEU A 395 6.70 -29.79 9.44
C LEU A 395 6.42 -31.29 9.52
N ARG A 396 7.45 -32.12 9.74
CA ARG A 396 7.31 -33.56 9.96
C ARG A 396 6.51 -33.91 11.22
N LYS A 397 6.42 -32.99 12.19
CA LYS A 397 5.64 -33.20 13.43
C LYS A 397 4.15 -32.91 13.24
N LEU A 398 3.73 -32.05 12.31
CA LEU A 398 2.33 -31.59 12.19
C LEU A 398 1.31 -32.64 11.71
N ILE A 399 1.72 -33.88 11.44
CA ILE A 399 0.84 -34.96 10.94
C ILE A 399 0.84 -36.16 11.89
N VAL A 400 0.05 -36.10 12.96
CA VAL A 400 -0.58 -37.29 13.60
C VAL A 400 -1.80 -36.81 14.38
N CYS A 401 -3.01 -37.18 13.96
CA CYS A 401 -4.21 -37.13 14.83
C CYS A 401 -4.40 -38.54 15.42
N SER A 402 -4.49 -38.64 16.74
CA SER A 402 -4.91 -39.86 17.43
C SER A 402 -6.17 -39.53 18.24
N ALA A 403 -7.23 -40.31 18.01
CA ALA A 403 -8.49 -40.22 18.71
C ALA A 403 -8.39 -40.86 20.09
N VAL A 404 -8.85 -40.20 21.16
CA VAL A 404 -9.10 -40.86 22.46
C VAL A 404 -10.28 -40.25 23.24
N ARG A 405 -11.15 -41.19 23.64
CA ARG A 405 -12.10 -41.37 24.77
C ARG A 405 -12.86 -40.20 25.42
N LYS A 406 -14.18 -40.44 25.45
CA LYS A 406 -15.24 -39.74 26.18
C LYS A 406 -15.15 -39.98 27.69
N THR A 407 -15.40 -38.93 28.45
CA THR A 407 -15.81 -39.00 29.86
C THR A 407 -16.98 -38.05 30.07
N THR A 408 -18.10 -38.59 30.53
CA THR A 408 -19.44 -37.97 30.54
C THR A 408 -19.80 -37.59 31.96
N TRP A 409 -19.92 -36.30 32.36
CA TRP A 409 -20.59 -35.85 33.62
C TRP A 409 -20.88 -34.32 33.71
N LEU A 410 -21.41 -33.62 32.68
CA LEU A 410 -21.62 -32.15 32.77
C LEU A 410 -22.99 -31.60 32.32
N LEU A 411 -24.04 -32.42 32.32
CA LEU A 411 -25.35 -32.11 31.72
C LEU A 411 -26.16 -30.90 32.28
N LEU A 412 -25.65 -30.15 33.28
CA LEU A 412 -26.44 -29.09 33.94
C LEU A 412 -25.67 -27.82 34.33
N MET A 413 -24.41 -27.66 33.91
CA MET A 413 -23.55 -26.57 34.37
C MET A 413 -23.38 -25.46 33.32
N ASP A 414 -23.20 -24.22 33.78
CA ASP A 414 -22.88 -23.08 32.92
C ASP A 414 -21.38 -23.08 32.56
N ARG A 415 -21.08 -22.66 31.33
CA ARG A 415 -19.72 -22.59 30.78
C ARG A 415 -19.32 -21.12 30.57
N LEU A 416 -18.19 -20.70 31.14
CA LEU A 416 -17.68 -19.33 31.04
C LEU A 416 -16.41 -19.26 30.19
N LEU A 417 -16.41 -18.34 29.22
CA LEU A 417 -15.23 -17.90 28.47
C LEU A 417 -14.80 -16.51 28.96
N CYS A 418 -13.52 -16.34 29.27
CA CYS A 418 -12.91 -15.07 29.64
C CYS A 418 -11.81 -14.70 28.64
N LEU A 419 -11.92 -13.52 28.05
CA LEU A 419 -11.00 -12.99 27.04
C LEU A 419 -10.26 -11.77 27.58
N ASP A 420 -8.94 -11.89 27.72
CA ASP A 420 -8.12 -10.82 28.26
C ASP A 420 -8.01 -9.61 27.31
N GLY A 421 -7.66 -8.45 27.87
CA GLY A 421 -7.25 -7.28 27.10
C GLY A 421 -5.80 -7.37 26.60
N GLY A 422 -5.49 -6.67 25.50
CA GLY A 422 -4.14 -6.68 24.94
C GLY A 422 -3.97 -6.05 23.55
N GLY A 423 -4.81 -5.10 23.14
CA GLY A 423 -4.65 -4.36 21.88
C GLY A 423 -4.74 -5.26 20.63
N ILE A 424 -3.84 -5.09 19.67
CA ILE A 424 -3.80 -5.89 18.43
C ILE A 424 -3.48 -7.38 18.69
N LYS A 425 -2.88 -7.70 19.84
CA LYS A 425 -2.61 -9.09 20.26
C LYS A 425 -3.87 -9.92 20.51
N GLY A 426 -5.06 -9.31 20.42
CA GLY A 426 -6.33 -10.04 20.31
C GLY A 426 -6.32 -11.11 19.21
N LEU A 427 -5.48 -10.96 18.18
CA LEU A 427 -5.19 -11.99 17.19
C LEU A 427 -4.81 -13.35 17.81
N VAL A 428 -4.08 -13.35 18.93
CA VAL A 428 -3.73 -14.57 19.68
C VAL A 428 -4.99 -15.26 20.21
N LEU A 429 -5.92 -14.50 20.80
CA LEU A 429 -7.20 -15.02 21.28
C LEU A 429 -8.00 -15.65 20.14
N ILE A 430 -8.08 -14.94 19.01
CA ILE A 430 -8.78 -15.41 17.81
C ILE A 430 -8.16 -16.72 17.33
N GLN A 431 -6.84 -16.84 17.27
CA GLN A 431 -6.16 -18.06 16.82
C GLN A 431 -6.43 -19.25 17.75
N MET A 432 -6.45 -19.03 19.07
CA MET A 432 -6.82 -20.07 20.04
C MET A 432 -8.29 -20.49 19.91
N LEU A 433 -9.19 -19.53 19.66
CA LEU A 433 -10.61 -19.80 19.42
C LEU A 433 -10.83 -20.57 18.11
N ILE A 434 -10.13 -20.23 17.02
CA ILE A 434 -10.17 -21.00 15.76
C ILE A 434 -9.78 -22.46 16.01
N ALA A 435 -8.71 -22.69 16.77
CA ALA A 435 -8.26 -24.04 17.08
C ALA A 435 -9.29 -24.79 17.94
N LEU A 436 -9.92 -24.12 18.91
CA LEU A 436 -10.97 -24.70 19.74
C LEU A 436 -12.23 -25.04 18.91
N GLU A 437 -12.69 -24.14 18.04
CA GLU A 437 -13.81 -24.38 17.12
C GLU A 437 -13.52 -25.56 16.20
N LYS A 438 -12.29 -25.69 15.71
CA LYS A 438 -11.87 -26.80 14.84
C LYS A 438 -11.90 -28.15 15.55
N GLU A 439 -11.46 -28.22 16.80
CA GLU A 439 -11.51 -29.47 17.59
C GLU A 439 -12.93 -29.79 18.07
N ALA A 440 -13.75 -28.78 18.38
CA ALA A 440 -15.13 -28.98 18.86
C ALA A 440 -16.16 -29.16 17.71
N GLY A 441 -15.85 -28.71 16.50
CA GLY A 441 -16.77 -28.74 15.36
C GLY A 441 -18.01 -27.86 15.50
N HIS A 442 -18.04 -26.94 16.48
CA HIS A 442 -19.13 -26.01 16.74
C HIS A 442 -18.57 -24.59 16.91
N PRO A 443 -19.33 -23.54 16.54
CA PRO A 443 -18.89 -22.16 16.72
C PRO A 443 -18.78 -21.80 18.21
N THR A 444 -17.85 -20.90 18.54
CA THR A 444 -17.55 -20.48 19.92
C THR A 444 -18.81 -20.01 20.67
N ARG A 445 -19.73 -19.36 19.96
CA ARG A 445 -21.00 -18.88 20.53
C ARG A 445 -21.87 -19.98 21.15
N GLU A 446 -21.79 -21.21 20.63
CA GLU A 446 -22.58 -22.36 21.09
C GLU A 446 -21.88 -23.14 22.22
N LEU A 447 -20.56 -22.96 22.33
CA LEU A 447 -19.72 -23.64 23.33
C LEU A 447 -19.80 -23.02 24.73
N PHE A 448 -20.24 -21.76 24.84
CA PHE A 448 -20.21 -21.01 26.10
C PHE A 448 -21.53 -20.32 26.38
N ASP A 449 -21.95 -20.35 27.65
CA ASP A 449 -23.18 -19.69 28.12
C ASP A 449 -22.91 -18.24 28.56
N TRP A 450 -21.69 -17.99 29.03
CA TRP A 450 -21.19 -16.70 29.48
C TRP A 450 -19.89 -16.36 28.76
N VAL A 451 -19.77 -15.12 28.31
CA VAL A 451 -18.55 -14.58 27.70
C VAL A 451 -18.19 -13.26 28.36
N ALA A 452 -16.99 -13.18 28.94
CA ALA A 452 -16.43 -11.97 29.52
C ALA A 452 -15.24 -11.49 28.69
N GLY A 453 -15.10 -10.17 28.52
CA GLY A 453 -14.01 -9.60 27.75
C GLY A 453 -13.56 -8.24 28.29
N THR A 454 -12.25 -8.01 28.21
CA THR A 454 -11.64 -6.71 28.51
C THR A 454 -10.91 -6.18 27.28
N SER A 455 -11.00 -4.87 27.02
CA SER A 455 -10.31 -4.22 25.90
C SER A 455 -10.62 -4.91 24.56
N THR A 456 -9.60 -5.39 23.84
CA THR A 456 -9.74 -6.20 22.64
C THR A 456 -10.57 -7.48 22.86
N GLY A 457 -10.42 -8.15 24.01
CA GLY A 457 -11.24 -9.29 24.40
C GLY A 457 -12.70 -8.92 24.56
N GLY A 458 -13.00 -7.67 24.95
CA GLY A 458 -14.34 -7.09 24.97
C GLY A 458 -14.92 -6.92 23.56
N ILE A 459 -14.13 -6.40 22.61
CA ILE A 459 -14.52 -6.30 21.19
C ILE A 459 -14.80 -7.70 20.63
N LEU A 460 -13.94 -8.68 20.92
CA LEU A 460 -14.12 -10.06 20.49
C LEU A 460 -15.35 -10.71 21.13
N ALA A 461 -15.56 -10.56 22.44
CA ALA A 461 -16.74 -11.06 23.13
C ALA A 461 -18.03 -10.56 22.47
N LEU A 462 -18.08 -9.27 22.12
CA LEU A 462 -19.20 -8.68 21.39
C LEU A 462 -19.32 -9.28 19.98
N ALA A 463 -18.22 -9.51 19.27
CA ALA A 463 -18.25 -10.15 17.96
C ALA A 463 -18.77 -11.60 18.00
N ILE A 464 -18.39 -12.38 19.02
CA ILE A 464 -18.87 -13.76 19.25
C ILE A 464 -20.38 -13.78 19.42
N ILE A 465 -20.92 -12.90 20.27
CA ILE A 465 -22.37 -12.85 20.50
C ILE A 465 -23.15 -12.32 19.29
N HIS A 466 -22.50 -11.65 18.33
CA HIS A 466 -23.12 -11.29 17.06
C HIS A 466 -22.95 -12.37 15.98
N GLY A 467 -22.38 -13.54 16.32
CA GLY A 467 -22.26 -14.68 15.42
C GLY A 467 -21.20 -14.50 14.32
N LYS A 468 -20.21 -13.61 14.54
CA LYS A 468 -19.11 -13.42 13.59
C LYS A 468 -18.12 -14.58 13.68
N SER A 469 -17.69 -15.11 12.54
CA SER A 469 -16.71 -16.21 12.51
C SER A 469 -15.32 -15.74 12.94
N MET A 470 -14.55 -16.62 13.58
CA MET A 470 -13.19 -16.27 14.03
C MET A 470 -12.24 -16.00 12.87
N GLU A 471 -12.38 -16.72 11.76
CA GLU A 471 -11.60 -16.47 10.54
C GLU A 471 -11.85 -15.06 9.99
N TYR A 472 -13.13 -14.62 9.97
CA TYR A 472 -13.48 -13.26 9.60
C TYR A 472 -12.84 -12.24 10.54
N LEU A 473 -12.89 -12.49 11.87
CA LEU A 473 -12.32 -11.59 12.87
C LEU A 473 -10.81 -11.48 12.78
N ARG A 474 -10.10 -12.57 12.47
CA ARG A 474 -8.65 -12.53 12.23
C ARG A 474 -8.34 -11.57 11.08
N CYS A 475 -8.98 -11.76 9.93
CA CYS A 475 -8.82 -10.89 8.77
C CYS A 475 -9.24 -9.44 9.07
N LEU A 476 -10.31 -9.27 9.85
CA LEU A 476 -10.80 -7.95 10.26
C LEU A 476 -9.77 -7.19 11.10
N TYR A 477 -9.08 -7.84 12.04
CA TYR A 477 -8.05 -7.22 12.88
C TYR A 477 -6.84 -6.75 12.06
N PHE A 478 -6.42 -7.55 11.07
CA PHE A 478 -5.36 -7.13 10.13
C PHE A 478 -5.78 -5.93 9.27
N ARG A 479 -7.06 -5.79 8.91
CA ARG A 479 -7.56 -4.59 8.21
C ARG A 479 -7.71 -3.40 9.17
N MET A 480 -8.16 -3.66 10.39
CA MET A 480 -8.38 -2.63 11.42
C MET A 480 -7.07 -1.93 11.80
N LYS A 481 -5.97 -2.67 12.00
CA LYS A 481 -4.68 -2.07 12.39
C LYS A 481 -4.22 -1.02 11.38
N GLU A 482 -4.44 -1.27 10.08
CA GLU A 482 -4.05 -0.34 9.01
C GLU A 482 -4.89 0.93 9.04
N GLN A 483 -6.16 0.85 9.48
CA GLN A 483 -7.09 1.98 9.51
C GLN A 483 -6.97 2.80 10.79
N VAL A 484 -6.77 2.14 11.93
CA VAL A 484 -6.86 2.73 13.27
C VAL A 484 -5.53 3.30 13.74
N PHE A 485 -4.40 2.65 13.47
CA PHE A 485 -3.08 3.08 13.96
C PHE A 485 -2.35 3.96 12.94
N LYS A 486 -3.01 5.03 12.49
CA LYS A 486 -2.43 6.03 11.59
C LYS A 486 -2.08 7.31 12.35
N GLY A 487 -0.86 7.82 12.17
CA GLY A 487 -0.40 9.06 12.77
C GLY A 487 0.38 8.87 14.07
N SER A 488 0.37 9.87 14.95
CA SER A 488 1.06 9.87 16.24
C SER A 488 0.10 9.69 17.41
N ARG A 489 0.60 9.13 18.52
CA ARG A 489 -0.19 8.96 19.75
C ARG A 489 -0.42 10.31 20.44
N PRO A 490 -1.60 10.53 21.06
CA PRO A 490 -2.78 9.65 21.02
C PRO A 490 -3.48 9.71 19.66
N TYR A 491 -3.93 8.56 19.17
CA TYR A 491 -4.60 8.43 17.87
C TYR A 491 -5.98 9.10 17.86
N GLU A 492 -6.41 9.52 16.68
CA GLU A 492 -7.78 9.99 16.47
C GLU A 492 -8.79 8.89 16.78
N SER A 493 -9.88 9.24 17.45
CA SER A 493 -10.90 8.25 17.87
C SER A 493 -11.86 7.88 16.74
N ALA A 494 -12.02 8.74 15.72
CA ALA A 494 -12.98 8.55 14.64
C ALA A 494 -12.77 7.25 13.85
N PRO A 495 -11.55 6.87 13.42
CA PRO A 495 -11.34 5.61 12.69
C PRO A 495 -11.79 4.37 13.47
N LEU A 496 -11.50 4.30 14.77
CA LEU A 496 -11.92 3.19 15.61
C LEU A 496 -13.43 3.20 15.85
N GLU A 497 -14.03 4.38 16.07
CA GLU A 497 -15.47 4.50 16.26
C GLU A 497 -16.26 4.13 15.00
N ASP A 498 -15.84 4.62 13.83
CA ASP A 498 -16.50 4.31 12.57
C ASP A 498 -16.33 2.84 12.19
N PHE A 499 -15.16 2.26 12.48
CA PHE A 499 -14.94 0.81 12.38
C PHE A 499 -15.93 0.03 13.27
N LEU A 500 -16.05 0.39 14.56
CA LEU A 500 -16.95 -0.31 15.48
C LEU A 500 -18.42 -0.13 15.09
N LYS A 501 -18.82 1.05 14.60
CA LYS A 501 -20.18 1.30 14.08
C LYS A 501 -20.47 0.47 12.84
N LYS A 502 -19.54 0.39 11.89
CA LYS A 502 -19.67 -0.43 10.68
C LYS A 502 -19.83 -1.91 11.05
N GLU A 503 -19.04 -2.37 12.01
CA GLU A 503 -19.00 -3.77 12.38
C GLU A 503 -20.18 -4.20 13.26
N PHE A 504 -20.59 -3.40 14.25
CA PHE A 504 -21.66 -3.77 15.18
C PHE A 504 -23.01 -3.14 14.87
N GLY A 505 -23.06 -2.17 13.95
CA GLY A 505 -24.24 -1.33 13.69
C GLY A 505 -24.28 -0.13 14.64
N GLU A 506 -24.63 1.04 14.09
CA GLU A 506 -24.65 2.31 14.85
C GLU A 506 -25.74 2.33 15.93
N ASN A 507 -26.88 1.69 15.66
CA ASN A 507 -28.05 1.69 16.53
C ASN A 507 -28.26 0.39 17.30
N THR A 508 -27.36 -0.59 17.15
CA THR A 508 -27.46 -1.89 17.82
C THR A 508 -27.21 -1.74 19.31
N LYS A 509 -28.15 -2.22 20.10
CA LYS A 509 -28.13 -2.17 21.56
C LYS A 509 -27.59 -3.47 22.15
N MET A 510 -27.04 -3.39 23.36
CA MET A 510 -26.49 -4.54 24.07
C MET A 510 -27.54 -5.65 24.26
N THR A 511 -28.80 -5.28 24.52
CA THR A 511 -29.90 -6.23 24.75
C THR A 511 -30.52 -6.81 23.48
N ASP A 512 -30.08 -6.41 22.28
CA ASP A 512 -30.58 -6.97 21.02
C ASP A 512 -30.14 -8.43 20.82
N VAL A 513 -29.14 -8.88 21.59
CA VAL A 513 -28.70 -10.28 21.67
C VAL A 513 -28.90 -10.78 23.09
N GLU A 514 -29.70 -11.83 23.27
CA GLU A 514 -30.01 -12.38 24.59
C GLU A 514 -29.07 -13.52 25.04
N TYR A 515 -28.47 -14.26 24.09
CA TYR A 515 -27.61 -15.41 24.37
C TYR A 515 -26.43 -15.49 23.38
N PRO A 516 -25.21 -15.80 23.83
CA PRO A 516 -24.80 -16.00 25.23
C PRO A 516 -24.78 -14.69 26.01
N ARG A 517 -24.68 -14.80 27.34
CA ARG A 517 -24.62 -13.62 28.21
C ARG A 517 -23.22 -13.02 28.14
N VAL A 518 -23.13 -11.71 27.88
CA VAL A 518 -21.86 -11.00 27.68
C VAL A 518 -21.57 -10.02 28.81
N MET A 519 -20.30 -9.93 29.19
CA MET A 519 -19.76 -8.98 30.14
C MET A 519 -18.55 -8.27 29.51
N VAL A 520 -18.60 -6.94 29.41
CA VAL A 520 -17.48 -6.15 28.89
C VAL A 520 -17.04 -5.15 29.94
N THR A 521 -15.79 -5.22 30.35
CA THR A 521 -15.25 -4.40 31.45
C THR A 521 -14.80 -3.02 30.97
N SER A 522 -14.93 -2.02 31.83
CA SER A 522 -14.41 -0.66 31.61
C SER A 522 -14.24 0.04 32.95
N VAL A 523 -13.39 1.08 33.00
CA VAL A 523 -13.20 1.89 34.21
C VAL A 523 -14.00 3.17 34.12
N LEU A 524 -14.84 3.42 35.14
CA LEU A 524 -15.48 4.71 35.36
C LEU A 524 -14.46 5.68 35.94
N ALA A 525 -14.04 6.63 35.10
CA ALA A 525 -13.02 7.62 35.42
C ALA A 525 -13.60 9.02 35.73
N ASP A 526 -14.93 9.17 35.78
CA ASP A 526 -15.60 10.40 36.24
C ASP A 526 -15.58 10.58 37.76
N ARG A 527 -14.90 9.69 38.49
CA ARG A 527 -14.84 9.60 39.94
C ARG A 527 -13.46 9.16 40.42
N HIS A 528 -13.11 9.52 41.65
CA HIS A 528 -11.89 9.06 42.32
C HIS A 528 -12.24 8.59 43.75
N PRO A 529 -11.92 7.33 44.12
CA PRO A 529 -11.30 6.27 43.30
C PRO A 529 -12.13 5.87 42.08
N GLY A 530 -11.48 5.45 41.00
CA GLY A 530 -12.16 4.92 39.81
C GLY A 530 -12.84 3.58 40.10
N GLU A 531 -13.98 3.31 39.46
CA GLU A 531 -14.77 2.10 39.71
C GLU A 531 -14.88 1.22 38.47
N LEU A 532 -14.95 -0.11 38.68
CA LEU A 532 -15.20 -1.06 37.60
C LEU A 532 -16.66 -0.97 37.13
N HIS A 533 -16.86 -0.80 35.83
CA HIS A 533 -18.14 -0.90 35.16
C HIS A 533 -18.18 -2.12 34.24
N ILE A 534 -19.31 -2.84 34.27
CA ILE A 534 -19.56 -3.97 33.39
C ILE A 534 -20.73 -3.60 32.47
N PHE A 535 -20.44 -3.45 31.18
CA PHE A 535 -21.44 -3.44 30.12
C PHE A 535 -21.95 -4.87 29.93
N ARG A 536 -23.27 -5.04 29.83
CA ARG A 536 -23.92 -6.35 29.83
C ARG A 536 -25.16 -6.37 28.95
N ASN A 537 -25.51 -7.54 28.40
CA ASN A 537 -26.75 -7.75 27.64
C ASN A 537 -27.92 -8.28 28.48
N TYR A 538 -27.71 -8.50 29.78
CA TYR A 538 -28.72 -8.99 30.71
C TYR A 538 -28.95 -7.96 31.84
N ASN A 539 -30.06 -8.12 32.56
CA ASN A 539 -30.38 -7.24 33.68
C ASN A 539 -29.33 -7.35 34.80
N PRO A 540 -28.90 -6.22 35.39
CA PRO A 540 -27.90 -6.22 36.45
C PRO A 540 -28.35 -7.10 37.64
N PRO A 541 -27.42 -7.70 38.40
CA PRO A 541 -27.74 -8.44 39.61
C PRO A 541 -28.62 -7.62 40.58
N SER A 542 -29.66 -8.25 41.14
CA SER A 542 -30.61 -7.59 42.04
C SER A 542 -30.05 -7.31 43.45
N VAL A 543 -28.94 -7.97 43.80
CA VAL A 543 -28.25 -7.79 45.08
C VAL A 543 -27.59 -6.41 45.08
N ARG A 544 -28.21 -5.44 45.77
CA ARG A 544 -27.60 -4.12 45.99
C ARG A 544 -26.35 -4.27 46.87
N ARG A 545 -25.18 -3.97 46.32
CA ARG A 545 -23.99 -3.69 47.13
C ARG A 545 -24.22 -2.38 47.88
N GLU A 546 -23.85 -2.33 49.16
CA GLU A 546 -23.63 -1.04 49.81
C GLU A 546 -22.53 -0.31 49.04
N PRO A 547 -22.71 0.99 48.73
CA PRO A 547 -21.70 1.73 48.01
C PRO A 547 -20.40 1.72 48.83
N PRO A 548 -19.26 1.31 48.26
CA PRO A 548 -18.00 1.17 49.00
C PRO A 548 -17.45 2.52 49.49
N TYR A 549 -17.93 3.63 48.92
CA TYR A 549 -17.49 4.98 49.22
C TYR A 549 -18.69 5.89 49.51
N ALA A 550 -18.53 6.79 50.49
CA ALA A 550 -19.46 7.89 50.71
C ALA A 550 -19.38 8.86 49.51
N THR A 551 -20.51 9.16 48.90
CA THR A 551 -20.58 10.04 47.74
C THR A 551 -20.67 11.50 48.21
N THR A 552 -19.61 12.28 47.95
CA THR A 552 -19.60 13.74 48.19
C THR A 552 -20.06 14.55 46.98
N ALA A 553 -20.13 13.91 45.80
CA ALA A 553 -20.50 14.52 44.53
C ALA A 553 -21.68 13.77 43.89
N THR A 554 -22.44 14.47 43.05
CA THR A 554 -23.52 13.87 42.26
C THR A 554 -22.97 13.38 40.93
N PHE A 555 -22.98 12.06 40.71
CA PHE A 555 -22.55 11.45 39.45
C PHE A 555 -23.73 11.21 38.51
N LYS A 556 -23.49 11.22 37.20
CA LYS A 556 -24.51 10.82 36.21
C LYS A 556 -24.89 9.35 36.45
N PRO A 557 -26.20 8.99 36.44
CA PRO A 557 -26.62 7.61 36.65
C PRO A 557 -26.01 6.67 35.59
N LEU A 558 -25.88 5.39 35.96
CA LEU A 558 -25.51 4.37 34.99
C LEU A 558 -26.67 4.15 34.02
N THR A 559 -26.35 4.06 32.74
CA THR A 559 -27.31 3.70 31.70
C THR A 559 -27.77 2.27 31.91
N ILE A 560 -29.06 2.01 31.74
CA ILE A 560 -29.60 0.65 31.74
C ILE A 560 -29.15 -0.10 30.47
N PRO A 561 -29.01 -1.43 30.51
CA PRO A 561 -28.58 -2.23 29.35
C PRO A 561 -29.35 -1.94 28.04
N GLN A 562 -30.65 -1.63 28.13
CA GLN A 562 -31.54 -1.34 27.01
C GLN A 562 -31.24 -0.02 26.27
N GLU A 563 -30.40 0.84 26.87
CA GLU A 563 -29.97 2.13 26.30
C GLU A 563 -28.50 2.11 25.88
N GLN A 564 -27.78 1.02 26.15
CA GLN A 564 -26.36 0.89 25.85
C GLN A 564 -26.16 0.40 24.42
N PHE A 565 -25.40 1.16 23.62
CA PHE A 565 -25.00 0.76 22.27
C PHE A 565 -23.78 -0.16 22.30
N VAL A 566 -23.78 -1.19 21.47
CA VAL A 566 -22.70 -2.20 21.39
C VAL A 566 -21.36 -1.55 21.04
N TRP A 567 -21.33 -0.72 19.99
CA TRP A 567 -20.10 -0.05 19.55
C TRP A 567 -19.53 0.90 20.62
N ARG A 568 -20.39 1.52 21.44
CA ARG A 568 -19.94 2.38 22.55
C ARG A 568 -19.35 1.57 23.69
N ALA A 569 -19.95 0.42 24.03
CA ALA A 569 -19.40 -0.50 25.03
C ALA A 569 -18.04 -1.02 24.58
N ALA A 570 -17.93 -1.45 23.32
CA ALA A 570 -16.69 -1.88 22.68
C ALA A 570 -15.61 -0.78 22.75
N ARG A 571 -15.95 0.45 22.35
CA ARG A 571 -15.02 1.60 22.38
C ARG A 571 -14.62 1.96 23.81
N SER A 572 -15.57 1.96 24.75
CA SER A 572 -15.30 2.28 26.17
C SER A 572 -14.35 1.29 26.82
N SER A 573 -14.42 0.02 26.42
CA SER A 573 -13.52 -1.04 26.89
C SER A 573 -12.17 -1.05 26.17
N GLY A 574 -12.16 -0.93 24.83
CA GLY A 574 -10.96 -1.06 23.99
C GLY A 574 -10.03 0.16 23.91
N ALA A 575 -10.23 1.16 24.78
CA ALA A 575 -9.59 2.47 24.69
C ALA A 575 -8.40 2.63 25.64
N ALA A 576 -7.27 1.97 25.38
CA ALA A 576 -6.08 2.14 26.20
C ALA A 576 -5.70 3.63 26.33
N PRO A 577 -5.61 4.22 27.55
CA PRO A 577 -5.51 5.67 27.74
C PRO A 577 -4.26 6.33 27.13
N THR A 578 -3.18 5.55 26.98
CA THR A 578 -1.92 5.98 26.35
C THR A 578 -2.00 6.02 24.81
N TYR A 579 -3.00 5.37 24.23
CA TYR A 579 -3.20 5.25 22.78
C TYR A 579 -4.37 6.07 22.29
N PHE A 580 -5.45 6.15 23.07
CA PHE A 580 -6.68 6.83 22.71
C PHE A 580 -7.15 7.76 23.81
N ARG A 581 -7.86 8.82 23.40
CA ARG A 581 -8.58 9.67 24.35
C ARG A 581 -9.72 8.89 25.03
N PRO A 582 -10.09 9.27 26.27
CA PRO A 582 -11.21 8.68 26.99
C PRO A 582 -12.53 8.81 26.22
N MET A 583 -13.40 7.80 26.31
CA MET A 583 -14.74 7.88 25.74
C MET A 583 -15.72 8.40 26.79
N GLY A 584 -15.94 9.71 26.82
CA GLY A 584 -16.78 10.35 27.83
C GLY A 584 -16.22 10.11 29.23
N ARG A 585 -16.86 9.23 30.00
CA ARG A 585 -16.47 8.89 31.38
C ARG A 585 -15.72 7.56 31.53
N PHE A 586 -15.46 6.88 30.43
CA PHE A 586 -14.95 5.52 30.42
C PHE A 586 -13.49 5.46 29.93
N LEU A 587 -12.69 4.63 30.60
CA LEU A 587 -11.34 4.21 30.21
C LEU A 587 -11.30 2.69 30.01
N ASP A 588 -10.20 2.22 29.40
CA ASP A 588 -9.95 0.79 29.22
C ASP A 588 -10.11 0.00 30.52
N GLY A 589 -10.83 -1.12 30.44
CA GLY A 589 -11.01 -2.06 31.54
C GLY A 589 -9.69 -2.68 32.02
N GLY A 590 -8.64 -2.64 31.19
CA GLY A 590 -7.31 -3.15 31.48
C GLY A 590 -6.67 -2.54 32.74
N LEU A 591 -7.08 -1.35 33.16
CA LEU A 591 -6.57 -0.72 34.38
C LEU A 591 -7.05 -1.39 35.69
N LEU A 592 -8.20 -2.07 35.67
CA LEU A 592 -8.78 -2.71 36.87
C LEU A 592 -9.02 -4.22 36.71
N ALA A 593 -9.35 -4.66 35.50
CA ALA A 593 -9.80 -6.01 35.22
C ALA A 593 -9.26 -6.51 33.86
N ASN A 594 -7.95 -6.39 33.60
CA ASN A 594 -7.39 -6.81 32.30
C ASN A 594 -7.63 -8.29 31.99
N ASN A 595 -7.61 -9.12 33.03
CA ASN A 595 -8.16 -10.48 33.00
C ASN A 595 -9.51 -10.46 33.73
N PRO A 596 -10.65 -10.57 33.00
CA PRO A 596 -11.97 -10.41 33.61
C PRO A 596 -12.45 -11.63 34.42
N THR A 597 -11.61 -12.66 34.61
CA THR A 597 -12.07 -13.95 35.14
C THR A 597 -12.66 -13.85 36.55
N LEU A 598 -11.97 -13.19 37.47
CA LEU A 598 -12.42 -13.04 38.85
C LEU A 598 -13.70 -12.17 38.94
N ASP A 599 -13.74 -11.09 38.15
CA ASP A 599 -14.88 -10.18 38.09
C ASP A 599 -16.11 -10.86 37.48
N ALA A 600 -15.93 -11.65 36.42
CA ALA A 600 -16.98 -12.42 35.76
C ALA A 600 -17.55 -13.49 36.69
N MET A 601 -16.70 -14.25 37.39
CA MET A 601 -17.16 -15.23 38.39
C MET A 601 -17.96 -14.55 39.51
N SER A 602 -17.51 -13.38 39.95
CA SER A 602 -18.20 -12.58 40.96
C SER A 602 -19.57 -12.10 40.48
N GLU A 603 -19.66 -11.57 39.26
CA GLU A 603 -20.90 -11.10 38.63
C GLU A 603 -21.89 -12.27 38.42
N ILE A 604 -21.42 -13.43 37.94
CA ILE A 604 -22.26 -14.64 37.75
C ILE A 604 -22.82 -15.11 39.09
N HIS A 605 -21.99 -15.17 40.13
CA HIS A 605 -22.45 -15.54 41.46
C HIS A 605 -23.55 -14.59 41.96
N GLN A 606 -23.37 -13.28 41.80
CA GLN A 606 -24.35 -12.28 42.19
C GLN A 606 -25.64 -12.36 41.38
N TYR A 607 -25.53 -12.56 40.08
CA TYR A 607 -26.65 -12.74 39.17
C TYR A 607 -27.49 -13.96 39.58
N ASN A 608 -26.84 -15.08 39.90
CA ASN A 608 -27.50 -16.30 40.34
C ASN A 608 -28.16 -16.15 41.71
N LYS A 609 -27.49 -15.50 42.68
CA LYS A 609 -28.05 -15.25 44.02
C LYS A 609 -29.35 -14.42 43.97
N GLY A 610 -29.49 -13.57 42.96
CA GLY A 610 -30.68 -12.75 42.75
C GLY A 610 -31.91 -13.48 42.20
N ARG A 611 -31.83 -14.79 41.90
CA ARG A 611 -32.89 -15.57 41.26
C ARG A 611 -33.15 -16.88 42.01
N THR A 612 -34.41 -17.15 42.36
CA THR A 612 -34.80 -18.36 43.10
C THR A 612 -35.04 -19.59 42.21
N ASP A 613 -35.35 -19.40 40.92
CA ASP A 613 -36.00 -20.47 40.16
C ASP A 613 -35.09 -21.26 39.21
N LYS A 614 -33.84 -20.82 38.95
CA LYS A 614 -32.86 -21.53 38.07
C LYS A 614 -31.40 -21.18 38.42
N ILE A 615 -30.88 -21.63 39.57
CA ILE A 615 -29.45 -21.50 39.90
C ILE A 615 -28.69 -22.59 39.12
N LYS A 616 -27.88 -22.18 38.14
CA LYS A 616 -26.92 -23.08 37.47
C LYS A 616 -25.52 -22.87 38.05
N LYS A 617 -24.87 -23.96 38.46
CA LYS A 617 -23.47 -23.95 38.92
C LYS A 617 -22.55 -23.74 37.72
N LEU A 618 -21.47 -22.99 37.91
CA LEU A 618 -20.41 -22.87 36.92
C LEU A 618 -19.63 -24.18 36.87
N GLY A 619 -19.52 -24.81 35.70
CA GLY A 619 -18.84 -26.10 35.54
C GLY A 619 -17.43 -25.95 35.02
N ILE A 620 -17.23 -24.97 34.14
CA ILE A 620 -15.94 -24.71 33.51
C ILE A 620 -15.72 -23.22 33.27
N VAL A 621 -14.48 -22.80 33.46
CA VAL A 621 -13.96 -21.47 33.15
C VAL A 621 -12.77 -21.63 32.23
N VAL A 622 -12.86 -21.06 31.03
CA VAL A 622 -11.78 -20.99 30.05
C VAL A 622 -11.30 -19.55 29.99
N SER A 623 -10.07 -19.30 30.41
CA SER A 623 -9.42 -17.98 30.36
C SER A 623 -8.35 -17.98 29.27
N LEU A 624 -8.49 -17.07 28.31
CA LEU A 624 -7.60 -16.92 27.17
C LEU A 624 -6.78 -15.62 27.28
N GLY A 625 -5.46 -15.75 27.24
CA GLY A 625 -4.51 -14.65 27.30
C GLY A 625 -3.97 -14.22 25.94
N THR A 626 -3.59 -12.95 25.81
CA THR A 626 -3.03 -12.38 24.57
C THR A 626 -1.53 -12.67 24.37
N GLY A 627 -1.01 -13.73 25.00
CA GLY A 627 0.40 -14.12 24.95
C GLY A 627 1.26 -13.43 26.01
N LYS A 628 2.25 -14.19 26.52
CA LYS A 628 3.20 -13.76 27.55
C LYS A 628 4.48 -13.25 26.90
N PRO A 629 4.92 -12.02 27.20
CA PRO A 629 6.22 -11.54 26.75
C PRO A 629 7.37 -12.33 27.40
N PRO A 630 8.58 -12.33 26.81
CA PRO A 630 9.76 -12.89 27.46
C PRO A 630 10.14 -12.06 28.70
N GLN A 631 10.72 -12.72 29.70
CA GLN A 631 11.27 -12.02 30.87
C GLN A 631 12.57 -11.33 30.48
N VAL A 632 12.67 -10.02 30.77
CA VAL A 632 13.85 -9.19 30.48
C VAL A 632 14.42 -8.64 31.79
N VAL A 633 15.75 -8.58 31.87
CA VAL A 633 16.45 -8.01 33.04
C VAL A 633 16.26 -6.49 33.06
N VAL A 634 15.84 -5.96 34.21
CA VAL A 634 15.75 -4.51 34.46
C VAL A 634 17.01 -4.07 35.20
N ASN A 635 17.86 -3.28 34.53
CA ASN A 635 19.21 -2.94 35.04
C ASN A 635 19.24 -1.76 36.03
N SER A 636 18.21 -0.92 36.11
CA SER A 636 18.16 0.21 37.04
C SER A 636 16.72 0.72 37.26
N VAL A 637 16.28 0.77 38.52
CA VAL A 637 15.00 1.40 38.94
C VAL A 637 15.27 2.55 39.94
N ASP A 638 16.53 2.98 40.07
CA ASP A 638 16.94 4.00 41.02
C ASP A 638 16.46 5.40 40.59
N VAL A 639 15.52 5.96 41.34
CA VAL A 639 15.01 7.33 41.18
C VAL A 639 15.46 8.17 42.39
N PHE A 640 16.71 8.63 42.37
CA PHE A 640 17.22 9.56 43.39
C PHE A 640 17.05 11.02 42.96
N ARG A 641 17.04 11.95 43.93
CA ARG A 641 17.04 13.40 43.66
C ARG A 641 18.42 13.79 43.09
N PRO A 642 18.52 14.21 41.82
CA PRO A 642 19.80 14.26 41.14
C PRO A 642 20.65 15.46 41.58
N SER A 643 21.95 15.21 41.79
CA SER A 643 22.94 16.23 42.20
C SER A 643 23.70 16.81 41.01
N ASN A 644 23.72 16.12 39.87
CA ASN A 644 24.43 16.52 38.64
C ASN A 644 23.64 16.14 37.36
N PRO A 645 24.01 16.68 36.18
CA PRO A 645 23.29 16.44 34.93
C PRO A 645 23.27 14.97 34.46
N LEU A 646 24.30 14.17 34.79
CA LEU A 646 24.38 12.76 34.42
C LEU A 646 23.45 11.89 35.30
N GLU A 647 23.37 12.20 36.58
CA GLU A 647 22.40 11.61 37.52
C GLU A 647 20.98 12.03 37.20
N LEU A 648 20.76 13.25 36.72
CA LEU A 648 19.47 13.71 36.22
C LEU A 648 19.01 12.83 35.05
N ALA A 649 19.87 12.57 34.07
CA ALA A 649 19.56 11.67 32.96
C ALA A 649 19.25 10.24 33.42
N LYS A 650 20.06 9.69 34.34
CA LYS A 650 19.81 8.35 34.93
C LYS A 650 18.49 8.30 35.71
N SER A 651 18.17 9.34 36.46
CA SER A 651 16.94 9.44 37.24
C SER A 651 15.70 9.59 36.35
N PHE A 652 15.81 10.27 35.21
CA PHE A 652 14.76 10.32 34.19
C PHE A 652 14.52 8.94 33.55
N VAL A 653 15.58 8.21 33.22
CA VAL A 653 15.48 6.83 32.72
C VAL A 653 14.86 5.92 33.79
N GLY A 654 15.33 5.97 35.04
CA GLY A 654 14.77 5.20 36.15
C GLY A 654 13.30 5.51 36.44
N ALA A 655 12.90 6.79 36.39
CA ALA A 655 11.52 7.20 36.57
C ALA A 655 10.60 6.71 35.44
N LYS A 656 11.10 6.69 34.20
CA LYS A 656 10.39 6.13 33.05
C LYS A 656 10.19 4.62 33.17
N GLU A 657 11.24 3.88 33.52
CA GLU A 657 11.17 2.43 33.73
C GLU A 657 10.24 2.08 34.90
N LEU A 658 10.31 2.81 36.02
CA LEU A 658 9.39 2.64 37.15
C LEU A 658 7.93 2.93 36.74
N GLY A 659 7.71 3.98 35.95
CA GLY A 659 6.39 4.31 35.40
C GLY A 659 5.85 3.20 34.50
N LYS A 660 6.68 2.64 33.62
CA LYS A 660 6.32 1.48 32.79
C LYS A 660 5.95 0.29 33.67
N MET A 661 6.78 -0.04 34.66
CA MET A 661 6.56 -1.15 35.58
C MET A 661 5.26 -1.01 36.37
N LEU A 662 4.87 0.20 36.79
CA LEU A 662 3.58 0.44 37.46
C LEU A 662 2.40 0.14 36.53
N VAL A 663 2.47 0.56 35.26
CA VAL A 663 1.43 0.26 34.27
C VAL A 663 1.38 -1.24 34.00
N ASP A 664 2.53 -1.90 33.85
CA ASP A 664 2.61 -3.34 33.62
C ASP A 664 2.02 -4.12 34.81
N CYS A 665 2.29 -3.70 36.06
CA CYS A 665 1.69 -4.31 37.25
C CYS A 665 0.16 -4.11 37.32
N CYS A 666 -0.33 -2.93 36.92
CA CYS A 666 -1.77 -2.64 36.94
C CYS A 666 -2.52 -3.39 35.83
N THR A 667 -1.85 -3.71 34.74
CA THR A 667 -2.44 -4.31 33.54
C THR A 667 -2.05 -5.78 33.35
N ASP A 668 -1.34 -6.39 34.31
CA ASP A 668 -0.96 -7.80 34.26
C ASP A 668 -2.20 -8.72 34.22
N SER A 669 -2.24 -9.58 33.21
CA SER A 669 -3.33 -10.54 32.99
C SER A 669 -2.95 -11.99 33.27
N ASP A 670 -1.66 -12.31 33.38
CA ASP A 670 -1.15 -13.69 33.45
C ASP A 670 -0.56 -14.05 34.83
N GLY A 671 -0.18 -13.09 35.67
CA GLY A 671 0.37 -13.34 37.00
C GLY A 671 -0.69 -13.69 38.05
N CYS A 672 -0.72 -12.92 39.15
CA CYS A 672 -1.53 -13.25 40.34
C CYS A 672 -3.03 -13.50 40.05
N ALA A 673 -3.58 -12.86 39.01
CA ALA A 673 -4.98 -13.03 38.63
C ALA A 673 -5.30 -14.48 38.25
N VAL A 674 -4.39 -15.16 37.55
CA VAL A 674 -4.55 -16.55 37.12
C VAL A 674 -4.47 -17.50 38.32
N ASP A 675 -3.51 -17.30 39.21
CA ASP A 675 -3.35 -18.15 40.40
C ASP A 675 -4.57 -18.06 41.33
N ARG A 676 -5.06 -16.83 41.54
CA ARG A 676 -6.29 -16.58 42.30
C ARG A 676 -7.47 -17.27 41.63
N ALA A 677 -7.70 -17.03 40.34
CA ALA A 677 -8.84 -17.62 39.63
C ALA A 677 -8.81 -19.16 39.70
N LYS A 678 -7.63 -19.75 39.52
CA LYS A 678 -7.43 -21.20 39.64
C LYS A 678 -7.79 -21.70 41.04
N ALA A 679 -7.21 -21.13 42.09
CA ALA A 679 -7.46 -21.54 43.47
C ALA A 679 -8.95 -21.41 43.84
N TRP A 680 -9.59 -20.31 43.45
CA TRP A 680 -11.02 -20.11 43.69
C TRP A 680 -11.89 -21.09 42.91
N CYS A 681 -11.53 -21.43 41.66
CA CYS A 681 -12.23 -22.46 40.88
C CYS A 681 -12.12 -23.85 41.53
N GLU A 682 -10.93 -24.20 42.03
CA GLU A 682 -10.70 -25.45 42.77
C GLU A 682 -11.58 -25.52 44.03
N MET A 683 -11.74 -24.41 44.75
CA MET A 683 -12.59 -24.34 45.95
C MET A 683 -14.09 -24.55 45.67
N ILE A 684 -14.56 -24.22 44.46
CA ILE A 684 -15.98 -24.34 44.09
C ILE A 684 -16.26 -25.54 43.17
N ASP A 685 -15.30 -26.46 43.02
CA ASP A 685 -15.32 -27.60 42.07
C ASP A 685 -15.66 -27.17 40.63
N THR A 686 -15.03 -26.11 40.14
CA THR A 686 -15.13 -25.65 38.76
C THR A 686 -13.82 -25.93 38.03
N ILE A 687 -13.90 -26.46 36.80
CA ILE A 687 -12.71 -26.72 35.99
C ILE A 687 -12.16 -25.38 35.48
N TYR A 688 -10.89 -25.10 35.73
CA TYR A 688 -10.21 -23.89 35.23
C TYR A 688 -9.15 -24.23 34.18
N HIS A 689 -9.28 -23.66 32.99
CA HIS A 689 -8.29 -23.75 31.91
C HIS A 689 -7.75 -22.36 31.55
N ARG A 690 -6.44 -22.17 31.72
CA ARG A 690 -5.71 -21.00 31.23
C ARG A 690 -4.92 -21.37 29.99
N LEU A 691 -5.16 -20.68 28.88
CA LEU A 691 -4.36 -20.78 27.65
C LEU A 691 -3.74 -19.41 27.35
N SER A 692 -2.41 -19.34 27.31
CA SER A 692 -1.65 -18.14 26.95
C SER A 692 -0.28 -18.58 26.44
N PRO A 693 0.04 -18.39 25.14
CA PRO A 693 1.31 -18.82 24.57
C PRO A 693 2.48 -17.99 25.12
N GLN A 694 3.68 -18.57 25.16
CA GLN A 694 4.90 -17.82 25.39
C GLN A 694 5.36 -17.20 24.07
N LEU A 695 5.54 -15.88 24.04
CA LEU A 695 6.04 -15.17 22.88
C LEU A 695 7.56 -15.05 22.94
N SER A 696 8.22 -15.05 21.77
CA SER A 696 9.67 -14.85 21.67
C SER A 696 10.11 -13.40 21.92
N GLN A 697 9.23 -12.44 21.66
CA GLN A 697 9.51 -11.01 21.80
C GLN A 697 8.32 -10.24 22.39
N GLU A 698 8.58 -9.01 22.87
CA GLU A 698 7.55 -8.09 23.34
C GLU A 698 6.82 -7.49 22.12
N VAL A 699 5.57 -7.90 21.89
CA VAL A 699 4.69 -7.33 20.86
C VAL A 699 3.90 -6.18 21.46
N MET A 700 4.00 -5.00 20.83
CA MET A 700 3.32 -3.78 21.28
C MET A 700 1.81 -3.82 21.01
N LEU A 701 1.03 -3.04 21.77
CA LEU A 701 -0.43 -3.02 21.67
C LEU A 701 -0.97 -2.48 20.33
N ASP A 702 -0.19 -1.65 19.64
CA ASP A 702 -0.49 -1.05 18.34
C ASP A 702 0.48 -1.50 17.24
N GLU A 703 1.02 -2.73 17.35
CA GLU A 703 1.88 -3.31 16.32
C GLU A 703 1.15 -3.37 14.96
N VAL A 704 1.85 -2.93 13.91
CA VAL A 704 1.31 -2.83 12.54
C VAL A 704 2.03 -3.73 11.55
N SER A 705 3.21 -4.25 11.90
CA SER A 705 4.02 -5.12 11.03
C SER A 705 3.37 -6.49 10.85
N ASP A 706 3.03 -6.82 9.60
CA ASP A 706 2.44 -8.12 9.27
C ASP A 706 3.38 -9.27 9.61
N ALA A 707 4.69 -9.12 9.40
CA ALA A 707 5.68 -10.14 9.73
C ALA A 707 5.68 -10.47 11.24
N VAL A 708 5.72 -9.44 12.10
CA VAL A 708 5.72 -9.61 13.56
C VAL A 708 4.42 -10.27 14.04
N LEU A 709 3.27 -9.83 13.50
CA LEU A 709 1.98 -10.40 13.85
C LEU A 709 1.83 -11.84 13.36
N VAL A 710 2.34 -12.16 12.17
CA VAL A 710 2.37 -13.54 11.63
C VAL A 710 3.27 -14.43 12.47
N ASP A 711 4.45 -13.96 12.90
CA ASP A 711 5.33 -14.71 13.79
C ASP A 711 4.68 -14.98 15.15
N MET A 712 4.03 -13.98 15.74
CA MET A 712 3.25 -14.14 16.98
C MET A 712 2.14 -15.21 16.81
N LEU A 713 1.44 -15.19 15.67
CA LEU A 713 0.40 -16.17 15.37
C LEU A 713 0.98 -17.56 15.09
N TRP A 714 2.16 -17.63 14.48
CA TRP A 714 2.89 -18.87 14.25
C TRP A 714 3.33 -19.51 15.58
N GLU A 715 3.88 -18.73 16.50
CA GLU A 715 4.21 -19.18 17.86
C GLU A 715 2.98 -19.68 18.61
N THR A 716 1.85 -18.97 18.46
CA THR A 716 0.56 -19.41 18.99
C THR A 716 0.14 -20.74 18.39
N GLN A 717 0.29 -20.93 17.07
CA GLN A 717 -0.01 -22.19 16.39
C GLN A 717 0.87 -23.34 16.90
N MET A 718 2.16 -23.07 17.14
CA MET A 718 3.09 -24.05 17.70
C MET A 718 2.71 -24.43 19.15
N TYR A 719 2.37 -23.44 19.98
CA TYR A 719 1.86 -23.67 21.33
C TYR A 719 0.58 -24.54 21.33
N LEU A 720 -0.36 -24.26 20.42
CA LEU A 720 -1.60 -25.02 20.29
C LEU A 720 -1.33 -26.46 19.84
N TYR A 721 -0.35 -26.65 18.96
CA TYR A 721 0.09 -27.98 18.56
C TYR A 721 0.67 -28.77 19.75
N GLU A 722 1.50 -28.15 20.59
CA GLU A 722 2.01 -28.77 21.82
C GLU A 722 0.89 -29.07 22.84
N LYS A 723 -0.15 -28.23 22.88
CA LYS A 723 -1.31 -28.35 23.78
C LYS A 723 -2.51 -29.07 23.16
N ARG A 724 -2.34 -29.77 22.03
CA ARG A 724 -3.43 -30.44 21.31
C ARG A 724 -4.29 -31.36 22.18
N GLU A 725 -3.68 -32.12 23.09
CA GLU A 725 -4.40 -33.04 23.99
C GLU A 725 -5.27 -32.28 25.00
N VAL A 726 -4.77 -31.14 25.47
CA VAL A 726 -5.53 -30.24 26.36
C VAL A 726 -6.70 -29.62 25.61
N LEU A 727 -6.51 -29.17 24.37
CA LEU A 727 -7.58 -28.63 23.53
C LEU A 727 -8.66 -29.68 23.22
N GLN A 728 -8.27 -30.92 22.90
CA GLN A 728 -9.21 -32.01 22.65
C GLN A 728 -10.02 -32.37 23.89
N SER A 729 -9.34 -32.46 25.05
CA SER A 729 -10.01 -32.67 26.33
C SER A 729 -11.00 -31.53 26.62
N LEU A 730 -10.58 -30.28 26.43
CA LEU A 730 -11.42 -29.10 26.62
C LEU A 730 -12.64 -29.11 25.70
N ALA A 731 -12.47 -29.38 24.40
CA ALA A 731 -13.56 -29.48 23.44
C ALA A 731 -14.58 -30.56 23.85
N ASN A 732 -14.11 -31.73 24.26
CA ASN A 732 -14.97 -32.80 24.75
C ASN A 732 -15.76 -32.38 25.99
N VAL A 733 -15.12 -31.70 26.94
CA VAL A 733 -15.77 -31.19 28.16
C VAL A 733 -16.85 -30.15 27.83
N LEU A 734 -16.61 -29.28 26.84
CA LEU A 734 -17.57 -28.27 26.41
C LEU A 734 -18.78 -28.85 25.64
N LEU A 735 -18.59 -29.97 24.93
CA LEU A 735 -19.62 -30.63 24.11
C LEU A 735 -20.46 -31.66 24.86
N ASN A 736 -19.98 -32.17 26.00
CA ASN A 736 -20.70 -33.15 26.81
C ASN A 736 -21.86 -32.46 27.56
N ASN A 737 -22.88 -32.12 26.77
CA ASN A 737 -24.20 -31.66 27.15
C ASN A 737 -24.98 -32.71 27.89
#